data_AF-A0A7J9PZW0-F1
#
_entry.id   AF-A0A7J9PZW0-F1
#
_cell.length_a   1.000
_cell.length_b   1.000
_cell.length_c   1.000
_cell.angle_alpha   90.00
_cell.angle_beta   90.00
_cell.angle_gamma   90.00
#
_symmetry.space_group_name_H-M   'P 1'
#
loop_
_entity.id
_entity.type
_entity.pdbx_description
1 polymer ?
#
loop_
_entity_poly.entity_id
_entity_poly.type
_entity_poly.pdbx_seq_one_letter_code
_entity_poly.pdbx_strand_id
1 'polypeptide(L)'
;MKLLPILLAFLFLAGAMAPGIASSQTEDEVILRVAVQDDLKGTNPFSTAGDYWTDLMTRWLYDTPMFYDEIYINRSWNYIPLPYIAIGSANVSGKADSWDDCAIGNFDYSPESSWANASKQEAIIFYDFEGVKWHDGIQMDVRDIMFSYHAAAQHPFWRGDVECLMGDNYSAQHWLHVEKVWESGTQAALKFTLQIPYWHFFNRALAVKLLPEHVWAYTVSGQNVDGAKIWCDADYVVGASSAWNLVKAQAYEILVPVGSGIFAWEGSVTGQDIIINTWRGHFFKTGFKYGDYCLSEYGEPYARQPNIDGISFLLYTTTEAAIDALKNNKIDYISWSVLPINVQELSNEPGISLSQSMDQGFYHVGYNLDRVSFGYDGAGNDFGKPLRKAIAHCIDKNQLVTRMLYGLGISGAGPVSSISHWYNRTIPRYPFDLDEAKQILAGAGYKVNRTGTLLTGDAAKAAAGNGTWWVNPDGSEIGSSDGGSIEIIAPEASYDPIRATGGLMISKQLRDIGINATYVPMGFGAIVDRMNQGNFDMYILGYRTGYDPSGYLHTYFHSNNSPDAQNYGGYSNQSFDATIELARSTDDSELRKKAIFEAQAAICYDLPIDVLYYRTNIEAYRSNRFIGWSVGISGSIFNLESLVNIRSPSPRPIARFVNIPSAVPSNSTGTQITVLVTDQHGNPLPGAEVWLNASLGKLYAEYGITSSTGKFTTTFTAPYADPFDPEMYVNGTPVIIQLKEVRYTDSGGIIYDPAPSQLALIRVYPGDVPFISVSTSADPDIIDPDISTDGTPGFAYAYVRVTDQNGDPVAGASVALKISPEVPDVEPGDQLTDADGKATFKVMSVDLPDDDGSVKEYILTAIATKPSYTNTQAINSVNIYIVDAMPQPLPPPETYTGETVLALFAVFAAAITISMIIRRRRKT
;
A
#
# COMPACT_ATOMS: atom_id res chain seq x y z
N MET A 1 1.65 77.25 -3.52
CA MET A 1 1.95 77.34 -2.07
C MET A 1 0.74 77.00 -1.16
N LYS A 2 -0.12 76.03 -1.52
CA LYS A 2 -1.18 75.49 -0.63
C LYS A 2 -1.33 73.96 -0.74
N LEU A 3 -0.23 73.24 -1.03
CA LEU A 3 -0.21 71.76 -1.10
C LEU A 3 0.80 71.12 -0.12
N LEU A 4 1.66 71.93 0.52
CA LEU A 4 2.67 71.44 1.45
C LEU A 4 2.09 70.86 2.77
N PRO A 5 0.98 71.37 3.34
CA PRO A 5 0.38 70.76 4.53
C PRO A 5 -0.34 69.42 4.24
N ILE A 6 -0.79 69.20 3.00
CA ILE A 6 -1.45 67.96 2.57
C ILE A 6 -0.41 66.88 2.26
N LEU A 7 0.75 67.26 1.72
CA LEU A 7 1.88 66.34 1.51
C LEU A 7 2.50 65.85 2.84
N LEU A 8 2.59 66.70 3.87
CA LEU A 8 3.10 66.28 5.19
C LEU A 8 2.12 65.39 5.97
N ALA A 9 0.80 65.56 5.77
CA ALA A 9 -0.20 64.66 6.36
C ALA A 9 -0.18 63.27 5.70
N PHE A 10 0.13 63.17 4.40
CA PHE A 10 0.36 61.88 3.73
C PHE A 10 1.68 61.22 4.14
N LEU A 11 2.73 62.00 4.43
CA LEU A 11 3.99 61.48 4.97
C LEU A 11 3.89 61.02 6.43
N PHE A 12 3.03 61.64 7.26
CA PHE A 12 2.78 61.17 8.63
C PHE A 12 1.83 59.97 8.70
N LEU A 13 0.89 59.81 7.75
CA LEU A 13 0.13 58.56 7.62
C LEU A 13 0.93 57.44 6.92
N ALA A 14 1.95 57.78 6.13
CA ALA A 14 2.91 56.79 5.61
C ALA A 14 3.97 56.39 6.65
N GLY A 15 4.32 57.28 7.59
CA GLY A 15 5.29 57.02 8.67
C GLY A 15 4.74 56.35 9.94
N ALA A 16 3.42 56.30 10.12
CA ALA A 16 2.75 55.50 11.15
C ALA A 16 2.29 54.12 10.65
N MET A 17 2.66 53.76 9.41
CA MET A 17 2.76 52.38 8.97
C MET A 17 4.24 51.97 9.07
N ALA A 18 4.71 51.84 10.32
CA ALA A 18 5.84 50.96 10.63
C ALA A 18 5.57 49.60 9.98
N PRO A 19 6.64 48.91 9.53
CA PRO A 19 6.61 47.98 8.41
C PRO A 19 5.42 47.06 8.62
N GLY A 20 4.43 47.19 7.72
CA GLY A 20 3.50 46.11 7.51
C GLY A 20 4.42 44.94 7.25
N ILE A 21 4.54 44.09 8.28
CA ILE A 21 5.05 42.75 8.23
C ILE A 21 4.56 42.31 6.86
N ALA A 22 5.52 42.20 5.92
CA ALA A 22 5.31 41.36 4.76
C ALA A 22 4.65 40.15 5.40
N SER A 23 3.35 39.97 5.15
CA SER A 23 2.69 38.75 5.58
C SER A 23 3.71 37.72 5.14
N SER A 24 4.34 37.05 6.11
CA SER A 24 5.02 35.80 5.83
C SER A 24 4.11 35.17 4.81
N GLN A 25 4.61 34.89 3.61
CA GLN A 25 3.92 33.91 2.79
C GLN A 25 3.62 32.82 3.80
N THR A 26 2.34 32.69 4.18
CA THR A 26 1.90 31.56 4.95
C THR A 26 2.32 30.45 4.01
N GLU A 27 3.38 29.71 4.39
CA GLU A 27 3.83 28.58 3.59
C GLU A 27 2.56 27.87 3.16
N ASP A 28 2.35 27.74 1.85
CA ASP A 28 1.12 27.14 1.34
C ASP A 28 0.91 25.82 2.08
N GLU A 29 -0.25 25.64 2.72
CA GLU A 29 -0.52 24.47 3.56
C GLU A 29 -0.15 23.19 2.81
N VAL A 30 0.67 22.35 3.45
CA VAL A 30 1.18 21.12 2.84
C VAL A 30 0.13 20.02 3.03
N ILE A 31 -0.90 20.03 2.18
CA ILE A 31 -1.97 19.02 2.17
C ILE A 31 -1.64 17.89 1.19
N LEU A 32 -1.66 16.65 1.68
CA LEU A 32 -1.57 15.44 0.86
C LEU A 32 -2.94 15.09 0.28
N ARG A 33 -3.06 15.08 -1.06
CA ARG A 33 -4.31 14.70 -1.74
C ARG A 33 -4.27 13.24 -2.15
N VAL A 34 -5.17 12.43 -1.60
CA VAL A 34 -5.20 10.97 -1.73
C VAL A 34 -6.44 10.57 -2.51
N ALA A 35 -6.29 9.88 -3.63
CA ALA A 35 -7.43 9.22 -4.26
C ALA A 35 -7.86 8.00 -3.43
N VAL A 36 -9.17 7.83 -3.24
CA VAL A 36 -9.82 6.64 -2.64
C VAL A 36 -10.83 6.04 -3.63
N GLN A 37 -11.01 4.71 -3.60
CA GLN A 37 -11.83 4.02 -4.61
C GLN A 37 -13.32 3.95 -4.24
N ASP A 38 -13.64 4.02 -2.95
CA ASP A 38 -15.01 3.95 -2.45
C ASP A 38 -15.29 5.06 -1.42
N ASP A 39 -16.56 5.44 -1.32
CA ASP A 39 -17.03 6.53 -0.48
C ASP A 39 -17.06 6.13 1.00
N LEU A 40 -16.90 7.14 1.86
CA LEU A 40 -16.96 7.00 3.31
C LEU A 40 -18.37 6.55 3.74
N LYS A 41 -18.49 5.37 4.36
CA LYS A 41 -19.80 4.85 4.79
C LYS A 41 -20.35 5.56 6.03
N GLY A 42 -19.48 6.21 6.78
CA GLY A 42 -19.81 7.01 7.97
C GLY A 42 -18.55 7.33 8.76
N THR A 43 -18.67 8.17 9.78
CA THR A 43 -17.56 8.51 10.71
C THR A 43 -17.71 7.84 12.07
N ASN A 44 -18.78 7.06 12.28
CA ASN A 44 -18.95 6.29 13.51
C ASN A 44 -18.04 5.04 13.48
N PRO A 45 -17.07 4.93 14.41
CA PRO A 45 -16.10 3.85 14.41
C PRO A 45 -16.73 2.47 14.67
N PHE A 46 -17.89 2.38 15.32
CA PHE A 46 -18.57 1.12 15.63
C PHE A 46 -19.35 0.53 14.46
N SER A 47 -19.86 1.37 13.56
CA SER A 47 -20.72 0.95 12.43
C SER A 47 -19.94 0.64 11.17
N THR A 48 -18.72 1.17 11.07
CA THR A 48 -17.90 1.15 9.86
C THR A 48 -16.75 0.15 9.94
N ALA A 49 -16.56 -0.48 11.09
CA ALA A 49 -15.55 -1.50 11.29
C ALA A 49 -15.77 -2.69 10.34
N GLY A 50 -14.73 -3.06 9.60
CA GLY A 50 -14.78 -4.10 8.57
C GLY A 50 -14.84 -3.56 7.14
N ASP A 51 -15.12 -2.27 6.94
CA ASP A 51 -14.97 -1.61 5.63
C ASP A 51 -13.57 -1.00 5.47
N TYR A 52 -12.81 -1.48 4.49
CA TYR A 52 -11.41 -1.08 4.29
C TYR A 52 -11.27 0.42 3.97
N TRP A 53 -12.15 0.95 3.12
CA TRP A 53 -12.06 2.33 2.66
C TRP A 53 -12.39 3.32 3.78
N THR A 54 -13.44 3.04 4.55
CA THR A 54 -13.79 3.84 5.71
C THR A 54 -12.71 3.76 6.80
N ASP A 55 -12.14 2.58 7.06
CA ASP A 55 -11.01 2.46 7.99
C ASP A 55 -9.79 3.26 7.50
N LEU A 56 -9.43 3.18 6.22
CA LEU A 56 -8.29 3.93 5.66
C LEU A 56 -8.42 5.45 5.86
N MET A 57 -9.64 5.99 5.74
CA MET A 57 -9.92 7.42 5.91
C MET A 57 -10.02 7.84 7.38
N THR A 58 -10.55 6.98 8.25
CA THR A 58 -10.89 7.35 9.64
C THR A 58 -9.92 6.84 10.70
N ARG A 59 -9.08 5.83 10.39
CA ARG A 59 -8.16 5.22 11.37
C ARG A 59 -7.22 6.23 12.02
N TRP A 60 -6.84 7.27 11.28
CA TRP A 60 -5.90 8.28 11.74
C TRP A 60 -6.50 9.29 12.74
N LEU A 61 -7.82 9.25 12.92
CA LEU A 61 -8.54 10.04 13.92
C LEU A 61 -8.43 9.43 15.31
N TYR A 62 -8.10 8.15 15.41
CA TYR A 62 -8.07 7.41 16.67
C TYR A 62 -6.65 6.89 16.92
N ASP A 63 -6.23 6.94 18.17
CA ASP A 63 -4.96 6.35 18.61
C ASP A 63 -5.17 5.09 19.45
N THR A 64 -4.08 4.44 19.82
CA THR A 64 -4.04 3.31 20.75
C THR A 64 -3.20 3.66 21.98
N PRO A 65 -3.37 2.98 23.15
CA PRO A 65 -2.57 3.30 24.33
C PRO A 65 -1.07 3.23 24.12
N MET A 66 -0.65 2.29 23.27
CA MET A 66 0.69 2.13 22.76
C MET A 66 0.55 1.90 21.27
N PHE A 67 1.18 2.75 20.47
CA PHE A 67 1.22 2.55 19.03
C PHE A 67 2.20 1.42 18.75
N TYR A 68 1.77 0.47 17.95
CA TYR A 68 2.58 -0.68 17.59
C TYR A 68 2.66 -0.69 16.07
N ASP A 69 3.64 0.04 15.53
CA ASP A 69 4.00 -0.06 14.13
C ASP A 69 5.29 -0.85 13.97
N GLU A 70 5.39 -1.57 12.87
CA GLU A 70 6.64 -2.23 12.49
C GLU A 70 7.48 -1.23 11.72
N ILE A 71 8.57 -0.81 12.34
CA ILE A 71 9.52 0.10 11.74
C ILE A 71 10.69 -0.74 11.22
N TYR A 72 11.19 -0.36 10.05
CA TYR A 72 12.37 -1.00 9.49
C TYR A 72 13.63 -0.48 10.19
N ILE A 73 14.29 -1.31 11.01
CA ILE A 73 15.51 -0.95 11.74
C ILE A 73 16.59 -1.98 11.46
N ASN A 74 17.85 -1.56 11.22
CA ASN A 74 18.98 -2.48 11.08
C ASN A 74 18.76 -3.57 10.02
N ARG A 75 18.06 -3.22 8.92
CA ARG A 75 17.69 -4.13 7.83
C ARG A 75 16.76 -5.28 8.22
N SER A 76 16.09 -5.16 9.36
CA SER A 76 15.10 -6.10 9.88
C SER A 76 13.83 -5.36 10.27
N TRP A 77 12.69 -6.00 10.08
CA TRP A 77 11.43 -5.49 10.62
C TRP A 77 11.40 -5.76 12.12
N ASN A 78 11.34 -4.68 12.90
CA ASN A 78 11.16 -4.78 14.34
C ASN A 78 9.85 -4.07 14.69
N TYR A 79 9.08 -4.73 15.54
CA TYR A 79 8.01 -4.05 16.23
C TYR A 79 8.61 -3.10 17.27
N ILE A 80 8.38 -1.79 17.10
CA ILE A 80 8.74 -0.83 18.14
C ILE A 80 7.45 -0.47 18.87
N PRO A 81 7.31 -0.80 20.16
CA PRO A 81 6.30 -0.18 20.98
C PRO A 81 6.60 1.33 21.05
N LEU A 82 5.72 2.14 20.47
CA LEU A 82 5.76 3.60 20.60
C LEU A 82 4.75 3.97 21.72
N PRO A 83 5.22 4.22 22.95
CA PRO A 83 4.34 4.56 24.06
C PRO A 83 3.65 5.90 23.74
N TYR A 84 2.33 5.89 23.82
CA TYR A 84 1.52 7.10 23.83
C TYR A 84 1.19 7.46 25.28
N ILE A 85 0.18 6.79 25.82
CA ILE A 85 -0.30 6.97 27.19
C ILE A 85 0.14 5.80 28.06
N ALA A 86 0.30 4.60 27.51
CA ALA A 86 0.92 3.48 28.22
C ALA A 86 2.44 3.67 28.15
N ILE A 87 3.09 3.89 29.30
CA ILE A 87 4.49 4.34 29.34
C ILE A 87 5.47 3.32 29.93
N GLY A 88 4.98 2.26 30.57
CA GLY A 88 5.80 1.19 31.13
C GLY A 88 5.00 0.19 31.95
N SER A 89 5.63 -0.92 32.32
CA SER A 89 5.05 -1.93 33.21
C SER A 89 5.70 -1.97 34.60
N ALA A 90 5.06 -2.64 35.56
CA ALA A 90 5.66 -2.88 36.88
C ALA A 90 6.84 -3.87 36.82
N ASN A 91 7.91 -3.63 37.58
CA ASN A 91 9.05 -4.52 37.72
C ASN A 91 8.84 -5.70 38.69
N VAL A 92 7.70 -5.74 39.41
CA VAL A 92 7.43 -6.71 40.49
C VAL A 92 6.03 -7.28 40.37
N SER A 93 5.91 -8.59 40.55
CA SER A 93 4.61 -9.27 40.62
C SER A 93 3.86 -8.85 41.88
N GLY A 94 2.63 -8.38 41.73
CA GLY A 94 1.62 -8.45 42.78
C GLY A 94 1.20 -7.15 43.46
N LYS A 95 1.90 -6.00 43.31
CA LYS A 95 1.40 -4.65 43.69
C LYS A 95 2.13 -3.53 42.95
N ALA A 96 1.35 -2.55 42.48
CA ALA A 96 1.80 -1.22 42.10
C ALA A 96 1.03 -0.24 43.00
N ASP A 97 1.67 0.21 44.07
CA ASP A 97 1.05 1.09 45.07
C ASP A 97 1.47 2.56 44.85
N SER A 98 2.42 2.82 43.94
CA SER A 98 2.90 4.15 43.58
C SER A 98 3.44 4.23 42.15
N TRP A 99 3.65 5.45 41.65
CA TRP A 99 4.28 5.69 40.35
C TRP A 99 5.73 5.19 40.28
N ASP A 100 6.45 5.15 41.41
CA ASP A 100 7.85 4.71 41.48
C ASP A 100 8.01 3.21 41.14
N ASP A 101 6.91 2.45 41.12
CA ASP A 101 6.87 1.05 40.71
C ASP A 101 6.90 0.90 39.17
N CYS A 102 6.76 1.99 38.41
CA CYS A 102 6.77 2.00 36.96
C CYS A 102 8.20 1.91 36.41
N ALA A 103 8.47 0.88 35.61
CA ALA A 103 9.64 0.82 34.76
C ALA A 103 9.32 1.43 33.40
N ILE A 104 9.57 2.74 33.28
CA ILE A 104 9.30 3.50 32.04
C ILE A 104 10.09 2.90 30.87
N GLY A 105 9.41 2.70 29.74
CA GLY A 105 9.94 2.08 28.53
C GLY A 105 10.13 0.56 28.65
N ASN A 106 9.96 -0.02 29.84
CA ASN A 106 9.98 -1.47 29.99
C ASN A 106 8.62 -2.04 29.58
N PHE A 107 8.59 -2.54 28.34
CA PHE A 107 7.56 -3.45 27.84
C PHE A 107 8.18 -4.80 27.47
N ASP A 108 9.42 -5.06 27.93
CA ASP A 108 10.18 -6.31 27.76
C ASP A 108 9.64 -7.38 28.71
N TYR A 109 8.34 -7.62 28.63
CA TYR A 109 7.77 -8.86 29.13
C TYR A 109 8.24 -9.99 28.23
N SER A 110 9.48 -10.45 28.47
CA SER A 110 9.95 -11.71 27.92
C SER A 110 9.34 -12.82 28.75
N PRO A 111 8.59 -13.73 28.12
CA PRO A 111 7.73 -14.59 28.89
C PRO A 111 8.53 -15.73 29.59
N GLU A 112 9.80 -15.96 29.21
CA GLU A 112 10.63 -17.05 29.74
C GLU A 112 10.79 -17.07 31.27
N SER A 113 10.79 -15.90 31.93
CA SER A 113 11.07 -15.81 33.38
C SER A 113 9.82 -15.87 34.27
N SER A 114 8.64 -15.59 33.73
CA SER A 114 7.37 -15.55 34.47
C SER A 114 6.45 -16.74 34.17
N TRP A 115 6.81 -17.56 33.17
CA TRP A 115 6.01 -18.67 32.64
C TRP A 115 6.12 -19.98 33.39
N ALA A 116 7.06 -20.09 34.31
CA ALA A 116 7.36 -21.35 34.96
C ALA A 116 6.32 -21.78 36.03
N ASN A 117 5.35 -20.94 36.46
CA ASN A 117 4.55 -21.31 37.66
C ASN A 117 3.20 -20.62 37.97
N ALA A 118 2.51 -19.92 37.07
CA ALA A 118 1.21 -19.30 37.40
C ALA A 118 0.04 -19.81 36.54
N SER A 119 -1.09 -20.13 37.17
CA SER A 119 -2.33 -20.57 36.52
C SER A 119 -3.13 -19.42 35.86
N LYS A 120 -2.72 -18.16 36.06
CA LYS A 120 -3.20 -16.94 35.39
C LYS A 120 -2.04 -15.93 35.30
N GLN A 121 -1.84 -15.31 34.15
CA GLN A 121 -0.74 -14.35 33.91
C GLN A 121 -1.21 -12.94 34.27
N GLU A 122 -0.37 -12.15 34.95
CA GLU A 122 -0.69 -10.78 35.32
C GLU A 122 0.30 -9.78 34.69
N ALA A 123 -0.21 -8.69 34.14
CA ALA A 123 0.57 -7.55 33.66
C ALA A 123 0.03 -6.26 34.28
N ILE A 124 0.89 -5.44 34.88
CA ILE A 124 0.49 -4.12 35.40
C ILE A 124 1.09 -3.06 34.49
N ILE A 125 0.24 -2.26 33.87
CA ILE A 125 0.61 -1.22 32.90
C ILE A 125 0.30 0.15 33.50
N PHE A 126 1.28 1.05 33.42
CA PHE A 126 1.18 2.42 33.88
C PHE A 126 0.81 3.35 32.73
N TYR A 127 -0.12 4.26 33.01
CA TYR A 127 -0.65 5.22 32.08
C TYR A 127 -0.37 6.64 32.56
N ASP A 128 0.18 7.49 31.68
CA ASP A 128 0.33 8.93 31.89
C ASP A 128 -0.55 9.70 30.91
N PHE A 129 -1.55 10.40 31.43
CA PHE A 129 -2.47 11.25 30.66
C PHE A 129 -2.09 12.73 30.76
N GLU A 130 -1.01 13.11 31.44
CA GLU A 130 -0.66 14.52 31.69
C GLU A 130 -0.59 15.34 30.38
N GLY A 131 -1.55 16.25 30.20
CA GLY A 131 -1.63 17.10 29.02
C GLY A 131 -2.14 16.41 27.74
N VAL A 132 -2.56 15.15 27.83
CA VAL A 132 -3.17 14.39 26.74
C VAL A 132 -4.65 14.72 26.63
N LYS A 133 -5.06 15.24 25.47
CA LYS A 133 -6.42 15.71 25.23
C LYS A 133 -7.00 15.06 23.98
N TRP A 134 -8.30 14.79 24.03
CA TRP A 134 -9.13 14.48 22.88
C TRP A 134 -9.16 15.67 21.90
N HIS A 135 -9.55 15.43 20.65
CA HIS A 135 -9.64 16.47 19.61
C HIS A 135 -10.57 17.64 19.98
N ASP A 136 -11.51 17.44 20.88
CA ASP A 136 -12.40 18.49 21.42
C ASP A 136 -11.79 19.26 22.61
N GLY A 137 -10.54 18.95 22.99
CA GLY A 137 -9.80 19.59 24.06
C GLY A 137 -10.09 19.06 25.46
N ILE A 138 -10.95 18.04 25.60
CA ILE A 138 -11.22 17.38 26.88
C ILE A 138 -10.02 16.52 27.28
N GLN A 139 -9.65 16.62 28.56
CA GLN A 139 -8.55 15.86 29.15
C GLN A 139 -8.91 14.37 29.20
N MET A 140 -8.04 13.52 28.66
CA MET A 140 -8.19 12.06 28.75
C MET A 140 -7.91 11.58 30.18
N ASP A 141 -8.58 10.50 30.59
CA ASP A 141 -8.31 9.83 31.87
C ASP A 141 -8.37 8.29 31.77
N VAL A 142 -8.17 7.62 32.91
CA VAL A 142 -8.18 6.14 32.97
C VAL A 142 -9.56 5.54 32.65
N ARG A 143 -10.64 6.29 32.82
CA ARG A 143 -12.00 5.81 32.53
C ARG A 143 -12.22 5.66 31.04
N ASP A 144 -11.62 6.52 30.21
CA ASP A 144 -11.61 6.36 28.75
C ASP A 144 -10.99 5.01 28.32
N ILE A 145 -9.90 4.60 28.98
CA ILE A 145 -9.23 3.32 28.71
C ILE A 145 -10.15 2.17 29.06
N MET A 146 -10.68 2.17 30.27
CA MET A 146 -11.64 1.15 30.68
C MET A 146 -12.82 1.10 29.71
N PHE A 147 -13.45 2.23 29.40
CA PHE A 147 -14.54 2.26 28.42
C PHE A 147 -14.15 1.64 27.05
N SER A 148 -12.98 1.98 26.52
CA SER A 148 -12.47 1.46 25.25
C SER A 148 -12.33 -0.06 25.25
N TYR A 149 -11.81 -0.66 26.33
CA TYR A 149 -11.77 -2.12 26.49
C TYR A 149 -13.17 -2.75 26.55
N HIS A 150 -14.15 -2.10 27.21
CA HIS A 150 -15.53 -2.60 27.26
C HIS A 150 -16.08 -2.76 25.85
N ALA A 151 -15.85 -1.72 25.06
CA ALA A 151 -16.42 -1.56 23.76
C ALA A 151 -15.75 -2.52 22.76
N ALA A 152 -14.42 -2.63 22.82
CA ALA A 152 -13.64 -3.61 22.06
C ALA A 152 -14.13 -5.05 22.29
N ALA A 153 -14.36 -5.44 23.55
CA ALA A 153 -14.76 -6.79 23.90
C ALA A 153 -16.19 -7.16 23.46
N GLN A 154 -17.05 -6.17 23.23
CA GLN A 154 -18.40 -6.39 22.71
C GLN A 154 -18.46 -6.31 21.18
N HIS A 155 -17.48 -5.68 20.54
CA HIS A 155 -17.47 -5.46 19.10
C HIS A 155 -16.95 -6.69 18.34
N PRO A 156 -17.71 -7.28 17.39
CA PRO A 156 -17.33 -8.53 16.71
C PRO A 156 -15.96 -8.50 16.02
N PHE A 157 -15.57 -7.35 15.47
CA PHE A 157 -14.27 -7.19 14.80
C PHE A 157 -13.10 -6.84 15.74
N TRP A 158 -13.37 -6.37 16.96
CA TRP A 158 -12.31 -5.90 17.88
C TRP A 158 -12.09 -6.86 19.05
N ARG A 159 -13.07 -7.72 19.36
CA ARG A 159 -13.01 -8.66 20.49
C ARG A 159 -11.77 -9.56 20.49
N GLY A 160 -11.25 -9.92 19.31
CA GLY A 160 -10.12 -10.83 19.17
C GLY A 160 -8.83 -10.31 19.82
N ASP A 161 -8.67 -8.98 19.91
CA ASP A 161 -7.48 -8.37 20.52
C ASP A 161 -7.51 -8.43 22.06
N VAL A 162 -8.69 -8.59 22.66
CA VAL A 162 -8.92 -8.59 24.12
C VAL A 162 -9.49 -9.90 24.66
N GLU A 163 -9.63 -10.92 23.82
CA GLU A 163 -10.17 -12.24 24.18
C GLU A 163 -9.35 -12.92 25.27
N CYS A 164 -8.04 -12.65 25.33
CA CYS A 164 -7.19 -13.18 26.39
C CYS A 164 -7.57 -12.71 27.80
N LEU A 165 -8.39 -11.67 27.93
CA LEU A 165 -8.89 -11.12 29.19
C LEU A 165 -10.30 -11.59 29.53
N MET A 166 -10.94 -12.38 28.67
CA MET A 166 -12.29 -12.89 28.84
C MET A 166 -12.26 -14.25 29.56
N GLY A 167 -12.89 -14.34 30.72
CA GLY A 167 -13.03 -15.61 31.45
C GLY A 167 -14.26 -16.40 31.02
N ASP A 168 -14.41 -17.62 31.54
CA ASP A 168 -15.55 -18.52 31.22
C ASP A 168 -16.93 -17.87 31.42
N ASN A 169 -17.04 -16.95 32.38
CA ASN A 169 -18.28 -16.23 32.70
C ASN A 169 -18.44 -14.89 31.96
N TYR A 170 -17.58 -14.56 31.00
CA TYR A 170 -17.64 -13.28 30.28
C TYR A 170 -19.00 -13.07 29.63
N SER A 171 -19.62 -14.08 29.02
CA SER A 171 -20.96 -13.98 28.42
C SER A 171 -22.05 -13.58 29.42
N ALA A 172 -21.89 -13.91 30.71
CA ALA A 172 -22.85 -13.60 31.76
C ALA A 172 -22.56 -12.26 32.47
N GLN A 173 -21.31 -11.80 32.48
CA GLN A 173 -20.87 -10.67 33.32
C GLN A 173 -20.25 -9.52 32.53
N HIS A 174 -19.85 -9.73 31.29
CA HIS A 174 -18.98 -8.84 30.49
C HIS A 174 -17.73 -8.36 31.23
N TRP A 175 -17.29 -9.10 32.26
CA TRP A 175 -16.12 -8.72 33.05
C TRP A 175 -14.83 -9.05 32.28
N LEU A 176 -14.12 -7.99 31.91
CA LEU A 176 -12.73 -8.09 31.46
C LEU A 176 -11.86 -8.01 32.70
N HIS A 177 -11.02 -9.01 32.93
CA HIS A 177 -10.16 -9.14 34.10
C HIS A 177 -9.06 -8.05 34.13
N VAL A 178 -9.49 -6.80 34.20
CA VAL A 178 -8.72 -5.56 34.16
C VAL A 178 -9.18 -4.73 35.35
N GLU A 179 -8.22 -4.39 36.22
CA GLU A 179 -8.48 -3.74 37.50
C GLU A 179 -7.61 -2.48 37.62
N LYS A 180 -8.21 -1.35 38.01
CA LYS A 180 -7.44 -0.17 38.39
C LYS A 180 -6.82 -0.40 39.76
N VAL A 181 -5.50 -0.55 39.81
CA VAL A 181 -4.75 -0.84 41.04
C VAL A 181 -4.18 0.42 41.69
N TRP A 182 -3.96 1.47 40.91
CA TRP A 182 -3.48 2.76 41.40
C TRP A 182 -3.95 3.91 40.51
N GLU A 183 -4.14 5.10 41.09
CA GLU A 183 -4.49 6.33 40.39
C GLU A 183 -4.08 7.55 41.23
N SER A 184 -3.49 8.55 40.59
CA SER A 184 -3.17 9.84 41.19
C SER A 184 -3.13 10.92 40.13
N GLY A 185 -4.04 11.91 40.21
CA GLY A 185 -4.12 12.97 39.21
C GLY A 185 -4.40 12.43 37.81
N THR A 186 -3.53 12.73 36.85
CA THR A 186 -3.60 12.25 35.46
C THR A 186 -2.79 10.98 35.22
N GLN A 187 -2.48 10.21 36.26
CA GLN A 187 -1.70 8.99 36.15
C GLN A 187 -2.47 7.83 36.77
N ALA A 188 -2.35 6.64 36.18
CA ALA A 188 -3.00 5.44 36.67
C ALA A 188 -2.19 4.17 36.38
N ALA A 189 -2.50 3.09 37.08
CA ALA A 189 -2.01 1.77 36.76
C ALA A 189 -3.16 0.77 36.69
N LEU A 190 -3.20 -0.01 35.60
CA LEU A 190 -4.17 -1.07 35.38
C LEU A 190 -3.48 -2.43 35.42
N LYS A 191 -4.05 -3.36 36.19
CA LYS A 191 -3.64 -4.77 36.24
C LYS A 191 -4.53 -5.57 35.30
N PHE A 192 -3.91 -6.25 34.36
CA PHE A 192 -4.52 -7.19 33.42
C PHE A 192 -4.22 -8.61 33.89
N THR A 193 -5.26 -9.39 34.16
CA THR A 193 -5.14 -10.82 34.49
C THR A 193 -5.63 -11.64 33.29
N LEU A 194 -4.69 -12.17 32.52
CA LEU A 194 -4.98 -13.00 31.36
C LEU A 194 -5.61 -14.32 31.81
N GLN A 195 -6.71 -14.68 31.16
CA GLN A 195 -7.43 -15.94 31.37
C GLN A 195 -6.90 -17.06 30.48
N ILE A 196 -6.25 -16.70 29.38
CA ILE A 196 -5.46 -17.60 28.54
C ILE A 196 -4.09 -16.97 28.26
N PRO A 197 -2.99 -17.76 28.20
CA PRO A 197 -1.70 -17.24 27.77
C PRO A 197 -1.79 -16.62 26.37
N TYR A 198 -1.23 -15.42 26.20
CA TYR A 198 -1.27 -14.71 24.93
C TYR A 198 0.00 -13.90 24.71
N TRP A 199 0.89 -14.40 23.86
CA TRP A 199 2.19 -13.76 23.63
C TRP A 199 2.06 -12.37 23.01
N HIS A 200 0.98 -12.16 22.25
CA HIS A 200 0.61 -10.91 21.59
C HIS A 200 -0.05 -9.86 22.51
N PHE A 201 -0.01 -10.03 23.83
CA PHE A 201 -0.67 -9.10 24.76
C PHE A 201 -0.25 -7.64 24.52
N PHE A 202 1.06 -7.36 24.45
CA PHE A 202 1.54 -5.98 24.29
C PHE A 202 1.22 -5.40 22.92
N ASN A 203 1.19 -6.21 21.85
CA ASN A 203 1.00 -5.69 20.50
C ASN A 203 -0.45 -5.70 19.99
N ARG A 204 -1.33 -6.44 20.65
CA ARG A 204 -2.77 -6.50 20.31
C ARG A 204 -3.60 -5.97 21.46
N ALA A 205 -3.49 -6.58 22.63
CA ALA A 205 -4.35 -6.25 23.76
C ALA A 205 -4.07 -4.85 24.34
N LEU A 206 -2.85 -4.31 24.24
CA LEU A 206 -2.54 -2.90 24.59
C LEU A 206 -2.68 -1.93 23.41
N ALA A 207 -3.00 -2.42 22.21
CA ALA A 207 -3.22 -1.63 21.01
C ALA A 207 -4.71 -1.44 20.69
N VAL A 208 -5.58 -1.45 21.71
CA VAL A 208 -7.02 -1.21 21.53
C VAL A 208 -7.29 0.22 21.06
N LYS A 209 -8.26 0.40 20.15
CA LYS A 209 -8.69 1.73 19.69
C LYS A 209 -9.24 2.54 20.86
N LEU A 210 -8.67 3.72 21.10
CA LEU A 210 -9.12 4.64 22.15
C LEU A 210 -10.41 5.35 21.75
N LEU A 211 -11.38 5.36 22.66
CA LEU A 211 -12.69 5.96 22.47
C LEU A 211 -13.03 6.90 23.62
N PRO A 212 -13.47 8.14 23.35
CA PRO A 212 -13.84 9.09 24.39
C PRO A 212 -15.13 8.65 25.10
N GLU A 213 -15.03 8.32 26.39
CA GLU A 213 -16.17 7.91 27.21
C GLU A 213 -17.24 8.99 27.22
N HIS A 214 -16.83 10.26 27.35
CA HIS A 214 -17.70 11.43 27.39
C HIS A 214 -18.57 11.62 26.14
N VAL A 215 -18.21 11.00 25.02
CA VAL A 215 -19.02 10.96 23.82
C VAL A 215 -19.89 9.71 23.83
N TRP A 216 -19.28 8.54 23.96
CA TRP A 216 -19.90 7.27 23.60
C TRP A 216 -20.70 6.59 24.72
N ALA A 217 -20.51 7.01 25.97
CA ALA A 217 -21.27 6.52 27.13
C ALA A 217 -22.49 7.40 27.47
N TYR A 218 -22.93 8.28 26.58
CA TYR A 218 -23.98 9.27 26.85
C TYR A 218 -25.16 9.15 25.91
N THR A 219 -26.32 9.70 26.31
CA THR A 219 -27.54 9.65 25.50
C THR A 219 -27.37 10.27 24.12
N VAL A 220 -26.46 11.24 24.02
CA VAL A 220 -26.06 11.84 22.74
C VAL A 220 -25.50 10.81 21.77
N SER A 221 -24.99 9.65 22.19
CA SER A 221 -24.55 8.54 21.33
C SER A 221 -25.60 7.43 21.18
N GLY A 222 -26.88 7.78 21.25
CA GLY A 222 -27.99 6.84 21.15
C GLY A 222 -28.22 5.99 22.42
N GLN A 223 -27.51 6.26 23.51
CA GLN A 223 -27.70 5.55 24.78
C GLN A 223 -29.03 5.93 25.45
N ASN A 224 -29.51 5.09 26.37
CA ASN A 224 -30.75 5.39 27.12
C ASN A 224 -30.53 6.24 28.38
N VAL A 225 -29.28 6.31 28.85
CA VAL A 225 -28.90 7.04 30.05
C VAL A 225 -27.56 7.74 29.81
N ASP A 226 -27.33 8.85 30.52
CA ASP A 226 -26.02 9.50 30.54
C ASP A 226 -25.09 8.77 31.52
N GLY A 227 -23.81 8.63 31.13
CA GLY A 227 -22.81 7.90 31.92
C GLY A 227 -23.14 6.42 32.04
N ALA A 228 -23.46 5.78 30.92
CA ALA A 228 -23.76 4.36 30.80
C ALA A 228 -22.67 3.52 31.48
N LYS A 229 -23.11 2.50 32.21
CA LYS A 229 -22.27 1.67 33.06
C LYS A 229 -21.53 0.61 32.24
N ILE A 230 -20.31 0.33 32.67
CA ILE A 230 -19.46 -0.74 32.14
C ILE A 230 -19.07 -1.69 33.28
N TRP A 231 -18.39 -2.79 32.93
CA TRP A 231 -18.12 -3.89 33.86
C TRP A 231 -17.45 -3.53 35.19
N CYS A 232 -16.68 -2.43 35.26
CA CYS A 232 -15.95 -2.03 36.46
C CYS A 232 -16.77 -1.10 37.38
N ASP A 233 -18.05 -0.84 37.07
CA ASP A 233 -18.94 -0.05 37.92
C ASP A 233 -19.68 -0.94 38.92
N ALA A 234 -19.82 -0.48 40.17
CA ALA A 234 -20.36 -1.29 41.27
C ALA A 234 -21.77 -1.85 41.03
N ASP A 235 -22.60 -1.13 40.25
CA ASP A 235 -23.99 -1.50 39.96
C ASP A 235 -24.18 -1.94 38.49
N TYR A 236 -23.12 -2.35 37.80
CA TYR A 236 -23.22 -2.85 36.44
C TYR A 236 -23.96 -4.19 36.38
N VAL A 237 -24.98 -4.26 35.51
CA VAL A 237 -25.74 -5.48 35.24
C VAL A 237 -25.91 -5.61 33.73
N VAL A 238 -25.47 -6.74 33.17
CA VAL A 238 -25.59 -7.02 31.73
C VAL A 238 -27.06 -6.91 31.29
N GLY A 239 -27.31 -6.14 30.23
CA GLY A 239 -28.65 -5.94 29.67
C GLY A 239 -29.54 -4.95 30.43
N ALA A 240 -29.09 -4.38 31.56
CA ALA A 240 -29.82 -3.30 32.21
C ALA A 240 -29.90 -2.05 31.32
N SER A 241 -30.93 -1.23 31.51
CA SER A 241 -31.08 0.03 30.76
C SER A 241 -29.94 1.01 30.99
N SER A 242 -29.25 0.88 32.12
CA SER A 242 -28.08 1.67 32.48
C SER A 242 -26.76 1.11 31.93
N ALA A 243 -26.73 -0.12 31.42
CA ALA A 243 -25.52 -0.70 30.84
C ALA A 243 -25.26 -0.16 29.44
N TRP A 244 -24.00 0.09 29.11
CA TRP A 244 -23.61 0.50 27.77
C TRP A 244 -23.97 -0.57 26.74
N ASN A 245 -24.44 -0.13 25.57
CA ASN A 245 -24.95 -1.02 24.53
C ASN A 245 -24.35 -0.71 23.16
N LEU A 246 -23.68 -1.71 22.58
CA LEU A 246 -23.04 -1.61 21.27
C LEU A 246 -24.04 -1.31 20.15
N VAL A 247 -25.18 -2.01 20.10
CA VAL A 247 -26.17 -1.84 19.01
C VAL A 247 -26.66 -0.40 18.94
N LYS A 248 -26.85 0.25 20.09
CA LYS A 248 -27.22 1.67 20.15
C LYS A 248 -26.09 2.59 19.69
N ALA A 249 -24.87 2.32 20.15
CA ALA A 249 -23.70 3.06 19.70
C ALA A 249 -23.49 2.94 18.18
N GLN A 250 -23.72 1.76 17.60
CA GLN A 250 -23.66 1.52 16.16
C GLN A 250 -24.74 2.27 15.38
N ALA A 251 -25.94 2.39 15.95
CA ALA A 251 -27.05 3.09 15.32
C ALA A 251 -26.92 4.63 15.36
N TYR A 252 -25.96 5.17 16.11
CA TYR A 252 -25.79 6.62 16.24
C TYR A 252 -25.00 7.21 15.08
N GLU A 253 -25.52 8.25 14.45
CA GLU A 253 -24.78 9.02 13.44
C GLU A 253 -24.03 10.17 14.11
N ILE A 254 -22.71 10.17 13.98
CA ILE A 254 -21.86 11.29 14.37
C ILE A 254 -21.41 12.02 13.11
N LEU A 255 -21.43 13.36 13.10
CA LEU A 255 -20.98 14.15 11.95
C LEU A 255 -19.52 14.62 12.10
N VAL A 256 -19.10 14.85 13.34
CA VAL A 256 -17.74 15.28 13.69
C VAL A 256 -17.19 14.25 14.66
N PRO A 257 -16.42 13.25 14.19
CA PRO A 257 -15.80 12.28 15.06
C PRO A 257 -14.81 12.97 16.01
N VAL A 258 -14.87 12.58 17.28
CA VAL A 258 -13.89 12.97 18.30
C VAL A 258 -12.99 11.76 18.56
N GLY A 259 -11.69 11.95 18.38
CA GLY A 259 -10.69 10.93 18.66
C GLY A 259 -9.43 11.54 19.27
N SER A 260 -8.36 10.75 19.27
CA SER A 260 -7.10 11.04 19.93
C SER A 260 -5.90 11.02 18.99
N GLY A 261 -6.12 10.70 17.71
CA GLY A 261 -5.06 10.44 16.73
C GLY A 261 -4.31 11.68 16.25
N ILE A 262 -3.27 11.42 15.46
CA ILE A 262 -2.38 12.43 14.87
C ILE A 262 -3.07 13.39 13.89
N PHE A 263 -4.24 13.03 13.36
CA PHE A 263 -5.09 13.93 12.56
C PHE A 263 -6.46 14.12 13.23
N ALA A 264 -7.05 15.29 13.05
CA ALA A 264 -8.38 15.65 13.53
C ALA A 264 -9.30 16.01 12.36
N TRP A 265 -10.60 15.80 12.55
CA TRP A 265 -11.61 16.05 11.53
C TRP A 265 -11.91 17.55 11.34
N GLU A 266 -11.94 18.04 10.10
CA GLU A 266 -12.24 19.45 9.80
C GLU A 266 -13.70 19.70 9.38
N GLY A 267 -14.50 18.67 9.13
CA GLY A 267 -15.94 18.84 8.93
C GLY A 267 -16.39 19.39 7.58
N SER A 268 -15.51 19.46 6.56
CA SER A 268 -15.95 19.72 5.19
C SER A 268 -16.20 18.40 4.45
N VAL A 269 -17.48 18.11 4.19
CA VAL A 269 -17.92 17.16 3.16
C VAL A 269 -18.57 18.01 2.07
N THR A 270 -17.79 18.83 1.38
CA THR A 270 -18.29 19.58 0.22
C THR A 270 -18.13 18.75 -1.03
N GLY A 271 -18.90 17.66 -1.14
CA GLY A 271 -18.93 16.81 -2.33
C GLY A 271 -17.59 16.14 -2.66
N GLN A 272 -17.50 14.84 -2.40
CA GLN A 272 -16.36 13.96 -2.75
C GLN A 272 -14.98 14.26 -2.12
N ASP A 273 -14.86 15.29 -1.27
CA ASP A 273 -13.62 15.65 -0.56
C ASP A 273 -13.81 15.51 0.95
N ILE A 274 -12.93 14.74 1.60
CA ILE A 274 -12.88 14.53 3.06
C ILE A 274 -11.52 15.00 3.55
N ILE A 275 -11.51 16.00 4.43
CA ILE A 275 -10.27 16.61 4.93
C ILE A 275 -10.07 16.31 6.42
N ILE A 276 -8.88 15.82 6.74
CA ILE A 276 -8.37 15.64 8.10
C ILE A 276 -7.07 16.42 8.26
N ASN A 277 -6.97 17.26 9.29
CA ASN A 277 -5.79 18.11 9.50
C ASN A 277 -4.90 17.54 10.58
N THR A 278 -3.60 17.74 10.43
CA THR A 278 -2.62 17.37 11.45
C THR A 278 -3.00 18.06 12.75
N TRP A 279 -3.24 17.25 13.78
CA TRP A 279 -3.53 17.77 15.11
C TRP A 279 -2.22 18.30 15.71
N ARG A 280 -1.90 19.58 15.50
CA ARG A 280 -0.67 20.18 16.06
C ARG A 280 -0.69 20.23 17.60
N GLY A 281 -1.88 20.13 18.21
CA GLY A 281 -2.06 19.92 19.65
C GLY A 281 -1.75 18.50 20.13
N HIS A 282 -1.42 17.58 19.22
CA HIS A 282 -1.08 16.19 19.51
C HIS A 282 0.22 16.03 20.31
N PHE A 283 0.36 14.89 20.99
CA PHE A 283 1.34 14.67 22.04
C PHE A 283 2.78 14.46 21.58
N PHE A 284 3.01 14.03 20.33
CA PHE A 284 4.35 13.87 19.71
C PHE A 284 5.04 15.20 19.35
N LYS A 285 4.82 16.26 20.13
CA LYS A 285 5.46 17.57 19.96
C LYS A 285 6.96 17.51 20.29
N THR A 286 7.72 18.46 19.78
CA THR A 286 9.15 18.62 20.13
C THR A 286 9.35 18.65 21.65
N GLY A 287 10.28 17.84 22.17
CA GLY A 287 10.49 17.68 23.61
C GLY A 287 9.44 16.81 24.30
N PHE A 288 8.81 15.89 23.57
CA PHE A 288 7.93 14.87 24.13
C PHE A 288 8.61 14.13 25.30
N LYS A 289 7.89 14.02 26.42
CA LYS A 289 8.38 13.51 27.72
C LYS A 289 9.06 12.14 27.62
N TYR A 290 8.68 11.34 26.63
CA TYR A 290 9.21 9.98 26.42
C TYR A 290 9.93 9.79 25.08
N GLY A 291 10.32 10.87 24.39
CA GLY A 291 11.03 10.78 23.10
C GLY A 291 12.31 9.94 23.18
N ASP A 292 13.03 10.02 24.30
CA ASP A 292 14.29 9.30 24.53
C ASP A 292 14.13 7.77 24.64
N TYR A 293 12.90 7.25 24.81
CA TYR A 293 12.64 5.82 24.92
C TYR A 293 12.34 5.15 23.57
N CYS A 294 12.12 5.94 22.51
CA CYS A 294 11.76 5.46 21.17
C CYS A 294 12.62 6.12 20.12
N LEU A 295 13.92 5.92 20.24
CA LEU A 295 14.92 6.46 19.34
C LEU A 295 15.27 5.47 18.24
N SER A 296 15.54 6.01 17.06
CA SER A 296 16.19 5.30 15.97
C SER A 296 17.65 4.98 16.31
N GLU A 297 18.29 4.17 15.45
CA GLU A 297 19.74 3.89 15.54
C GLU A 297 20.61 5.16 15.48
N TYR A 298 20.04 6.26 14.99
CA TYR A 298 20.69 7.58 14.90
C TYR A 298 20.35 8.51 16.07
N GLY A 299 19.57 8.06 17.05
CA GLY A 299 19.17 8.86 18.21
C GLY A 299 17.99 9.80 17.98
N GLU A 300 17.25 9.64 16.86
CA GLU A 300 16.07 10.45 16.54
C GLU A 300 14.76 9.80 17.02
N PRO A 301 13.80 10.53 17.60
CA PRO A 301 12.55 9.96 18.08
C PRO A 301 11.63 9.54 16.91
N TYR A 302 11.11 8.31 16.97
CA TYR A 302 10.05 7.82 16.07
C TYR A 302 8.70 8.49 16.36
N ALA A 303 8.51 8.89 17.62
CA ALA A 303 7.39 9.62 18.17
C ALA A 303 7.43 11.11 17.75
N ARG A 304 7.00 11.45 16.52
CA ARG A 304 7.00 12.83 15.99
C ARG A 304 5.70 13.22 15.27
N GLN A 305 5.43 14.52 15.21
CA GLN A 305 4.30 15.05 14.44
C GLN A 305 4.53 14.93 12.93
N PRO A 306 3.45 14.73 12.14
CA PRO A 306 3.50 14.84 10.68
C PRO A 306 4.11 16.16 10.20
N ASN A 307 4.95 16.11 9.17
CA ASN A 307 5.46 17.33 8.53
C ASN A 307 4.45 17.97 7.56
N ILE A 308 3.35 17.27 7.27
CA ILE A 308 2.21 17.77 6.47
C ILE A 308 1.16 18.44 7.36
N ASP A 309 0.34 19.31 6.78
CA ASP A 309 -0.73 20.03 7.50
C ASP A 309 -2.06 19.27 7.51
N GLY A 310 -2.23 18.31 6.59
CA GLY A 310 -3.44 17.49 6.51
C GLY A 310 -3.46 16.55 5.32
N ILE A 311 -4.53 15.77 5.25
CA ILE A 311 -4.84 14.81 4.18
C ILE A 311 -6.24 15.15 3.65
N SER A 312 -6.35 15.26 2.33
CA SER A 312 -7.62 15.37 1.61
C SER A 312 -7.85 14.07 0.85
N PHE A 313 -8.94 13.36 1.13
CA PHE A 313 -9.35 12.15 0.43
C PHE A 313 -10.38 12.50 -0.65
N LEU A 314 -10.09 12.09 -1.89
CA LEU A 314 -10.92 12.37 -3.05
C LEU A 314 -11.41 11.07 -3.69
N LEU A 315 -12.72 10.96 -3.93
CA LEU A 315 -13.33 9.75 -4.50
C LEU A 315 -13.09 9.60 -6.01
N TYR A 316 -12.45 8.51 -6.40
CA TYR A 316 -12.28 8.08 -7.80
C TYR A 316 -12.63 6.60 -7.93
N THR A 317 -13.79 6.29 -8.51
CA THR A 317 -14.31 4.92 -8.60
C THR A 317 -13.65 4.05 -9.67
N THR A 318 -12.79 4.63 -10.52
CA THR A 318 -12.02 3.91 -11.54
C THR A 318 -10.54 4.27 -11.48
N THR A 319 -9.68 3.32 -11.90
CA THR A 319 -8.22 3.52 -11.90
C THR A 319 -7.79 4.57 -12.91
N GLU A 320 -8.45 4.61 -14.08
CA GLU A 320 -8.17 5.56 -15.16
C GLU A 320 -8.43 7.01 -14.72
N ALA A 321 -9.54 7.26 -14.02
CA ALA A 321 -9.86 8.60 -13.52
C ALA A 321 -8.85 9.08 -12.46
N ALA A 322 -8.39 8.18 -11.59
CA ALA A 322 -7.34 8.48 -10.60
C ALA A 322 -5.99 8.74 -11.28
N ILE A 323 -5.61 7.96 -12.31
CA ILE A 323 -4.38 8.17 -13.10
C ILE A 323 -4.41 9.54 -13.78
N ASP A 324 -5.51 9.89 -14.44
CA ASP A 324 -5.68 11.20 -15.07
C ASP A 324 -5.57 12.32 -14.05
N ALA A 325 -6.18 12.16 -12.87
CA ALA A 325 -6.07 13.13 -11.78
C ALA A 325 -4.63 13.28 -11.27
N LEU A 326 -3.88 12.18 -11.16
CA LEU A 326 -2.48 12.19 -10.72
C LEU A 326 -1.61 12.95 -11.73
N LYS A 327 -1.74 12.63 -13.03
CA LYS A 327 -1.05 13.30 -14.14
C LYS A 327 -1.32 14.80 -14.16
N ASN A 328 -2.58 15.19 -14.00
CA ASN A 328 -3.03 16.59 -14.01
C ASN A 328 -2.87 17.33 -12.67
N ASN A 329 -2.06 16.80 -11.74
CA ASN A 329 -1.77 17.42 -10.44
C ASN A 329 -3.03 17.74 -9.60
N LYS A 330 -4.07 16.91 -9.71
CA LYS A 330 -5.31 16.99 -8.90
C LYS A 330 -5.21 16.15 -7.63
N ILE A 331 -4.44 15.08 -7.66
CA ILE A 331 -4.09 14.25 -6.51
C ILE A 331 -2.58 14.06 -6.43
N ASP A 332 -2.10 13.58 -5.29
CA ASP A 332 -0.69 13.34 -4.99
C ASP A 332 -0.34 11.86 -4.82
N TYR A 333 -1.33 11.03 -4.48
CA TYR A 333 -1.15 9.60 -4.23
C TYR A 333 -2.43 8.82 -4.57
N ILE A 334 -2.27 7.62 -5.12
CA ILE A 334 -3.36 6.65 -5.34
C ILE A 334 -3.27 5.58 -4.24
N SER A 335 -4.29 5.46 -3.39
CA SER A 335 -4.28 4.58 -2.21
C SER A 335 -4.49 3.09 -2.47
N TRP A 336 -4.48 2.68 -3.73
CA TRP A 336 -4.49 1.29 -4.15
C TRP A 336 -3.44 1.02 -5.22
N SER A 337 -3.21 -0.27 -5.49
CA SER A 337 -2.24 -0.64 -6.51
C SER A 337 -2.72 -0.22 -7.89
N VAL A 338 -1.85 0.45 -8.63
CA VAL A 338 -2.05 0.66 -10.06
C VAL A 338 -1.98 -0.69 -10.79
N LEU A 339 -2.74 -0.80 -11.87
CA LEU A 339 -2.76 -2.02 -12.67
C LEU A 339 -1.42 -2.17 -13.43
N PRO A 340 -0.92 -3.41 -13.59
CA PRO A 340 0.34 -3.65 -14.31
C PRO A 340 0.41 -3.03 -15.71
N ILE A 341 -0.74 -2.95 -16.41
CA ILE A 341 -0.82 -2.38 -17.76
C ILE A 341 -0.51 -0.87 -17.79
N ASN A 342 -0.74 -0.15 -16.70
CA ASN A 342 -0.51 1.30 -16.59
C ASN A 342 0.90 1.65 -16.08
N VAL A 343 1.68 0.66 -15.63
CA VAL A 343 3.01 0.90 -15.06
C VAL A 343 3.91 1.62 -16.05
N GLN A 344 3.92 1.18 -17.31
CA GLN A 344 4.75 1.78 -18.37
C GLN A 344 4.35 3.22 -18.67
N GLU A 345 3.06 3.52 -18.65
CA GLU A 345 2.57 4.87 -18.88
C GLU A 345 3.01 5.77 -17.73
N LEU A 346 2.69 5.39 -16.49
CA LEU A 346 3.00 6.19 -15.29
C LEU A 346 4.50 6.34 -15.03
N SER A 347 5.33 5.34 -15.38
CA SER A 347 6.79 5.47 -15.28
C SER A 347 7.37 6.51 -16.23
N ASN A 348 6.62 6.85 -17.29
CA ASN A 348 7.00 7.85 -18.28
C ASN A 348 6.37 9.22 -18.01
N GLU A 349 5.74 9.42 -16.85
CA GLU A 349 5.13 10.70 -16.46
C GLU A 349 6.05 11.51 -15.52
N PRO A 350 6.46 12.73 -15.91
CA PRO A 350 7.37 13.56 -15.12
C PRO A 350 6.82 13.88 -13.72
N GLY A 351 7.69 13.81 -12.71
CA GLY A 351 7.33 14.07 -11.32
C GLY A 351 6.41 13.04 -10.68
N ILE A 352 6.13 11.91 -11.35
CA ILE A 352 5.44 10.74 -10.77
C ILE A 352 6.46 9.63 -10.54
N SER A 353 6.39 9.00 -9.37
CA SER A 353 7.17 7.81 -9.05
C SER A 353 6.26 6.67 -8.66
N LEU A 354 6.77 5.46 -8.86
CA LEU A 354 6.09 4.21 -8.55
C LEU A 354 6.88 3.47 -7.47
N SER A 355 6.25 3.23 -6.33
CA SER A 355 6.80 2.34 -5.30
C SER A 355 6.35 0.91 -5.56
N GLN A 356 7.27 -0.04 -5.37
CA GLN A 356 7.01 -1.47 -5.55
C GLN A 356 7.26 -2.20 -4.24
N SER A 357 6.31 -3.03 -3.86
CA SER A 357 6.37 -3.83 -2.63
C SER A 357 5.65 -5.14 -2.83
N MET A 358 6.16 -6.20 -2.22
CA MET A 358 5.49 -7.50 -2.28
C MET A 358 4.36 -7.52 -1.24
N ASP A 359 3.16 -7.93 -1.65
CA ASP A 359 2.02 -8.08 -0.76
C ASP A 359 2.29 -9.26 0.20
N GLN A 360 2.08 -9.03 1.50
CA GLN A 360 2.07 -10.10 2.50
C GLN A 360 0.79 -10.95 2.39
N GLY A 361 -0.26 -10.34 1.86
CA GLY A 361 -1.52 -10.95 1.52
C GLY A 361 -1.43 -11.97 0.40
N PHE A 362 -2.54 -12.67 0.20
CA PHE A 362 -2.65 -13.71 -0.81
C PHE A 362 -4.04 -13.69 -1.46
N TYR A 363 -4.07 -14.13 -2.71
CA TYR A 363 -5.29 -14.27 -3.50
C TYR A 363 -5.58 -15.75 -3.66
N HIS A 364 -6.83 -16.16 -3.48
CA HIS A 364 -7.19 -17.57 -3.38
C HIS A 364 -8.54 -17.89 -3.98
N VAL A 365 -8.70 -19.17 -4.32
CA VAL A 365 -10.00 -19.81 -4.47
C VAL A 365 -10.41 -20.36 -3.12
N GLY A 366 -11.61 -20.01 -2.64
CA GLY A 366 -12.22 -20.63 -1.46
C GLY A 366 -13.35 -21.58 -1.84
N TYR A 367 -13.58 -22.58 -0.99
CA TYR A 367 -14.61 -23.62 -1.17
C TYR A 367 -15.61 -23.58 -0.03
N ASN A 368 -16.87 -23.92 -0.30
CA ASN A 368 -17.87 -24.14 0.73
C ASN A 368 -17.80 -25.58 1.26
N LEU A 369 -17.13 -25.81 2.38
CA LEU A 369 -16.91 -27.15 2.93
C LEU A 369 -18.16 -27.75 3.60
N ASP A 370 -19.20 -26.95 3.84
CA ASP A 370 -20.51 -27.45 4.29
C ASP A 370 -21.27 -28.15 3.16
N ARG A 371 -20.84 -27.96 1.91
CA ARG A 371 -21.36 -28.73 0.76
C ARG A 371 -20.54 -29.99 0.60
N VAL A 372 -21.22 -31.14 0.65
CA VAL A 372 -20.60 -32.48 0.57
C VAL A 372 -19.63 -32.60 -0.62
N SER A 373 -20.00 -32.11 -1.81
CA SER A 373 -19.13 -32.11 -3.01
C SER A 373 -17.77 -31.48 -2.76
N PHE A 374 -17.71 -30.46 -1.90
CA PHE A 374 -16.54 -29.66 -1.61
C PHE A 374 -15.94 -29.90 -0.24
N GLY A 375 -16.61 -30.57 0.70
CA GLY A 375 -16.10 -30.75 2.06
C GLY A 375 -16.69 -31.96 2.78
N TYR A 376 -17.32 -31.72 3.93
CA TYR A 376 -17.63 -32.78 4.89
C TYR A 376 -18.97 -33.47 4.59
N ASP A 377 -19.02 -34.80 4.76
CA ASP A 377 -20.27 -35.56 4.78
C ASP A 377 -20.95 -35.48 6.17
N GLY A 378 -22.16 -36.01 6.27
CA GLY A 378 -22.91 -36.04 7.55
C GLY A 378 -22.26 -36.88 8.67
N ALA A 379 -21.16 -37.59 8.39
CA ALA A 379 -20.36 -38.33 9.36
C ALA A 379 -19.04 -37.61 9.71
N GLY A 380 -18.79 -36.42 9.15
CA GLY A 380 -17.58 -35.63 9.37
C GLY A 380 -16.37 -36.07 8.54
N ASN A 381 -16.53 -36.96 7.56
CA ASN A 381 -15.45 -37.30 6.64
C ASN A 381 -15.35 -36.22 5.55
N ASP A 382 -14.13 -35.84 5.20
CA ASP A 382 -13.86 -34.88 4.13
C ASP A 382 -13.97 -35.54 2.74
N PHE A 383 -15.22 -35.70 2.27
CA PHE A 383 -15.57 -36.29 0.98
C PHE A 383 -15.07 -35.45 -0.20
N GLY A 384 -15.11 -34.13 -0.08
CA GLY A 384 -14.76 -33.20 -1.16
C GLY A 384 -13.25 -33.04 -1.40
N LYS A 385 -12.39 -33.55 -0.51
CA LYS A 385 -10.93 -33.40 -0.63
C LYS A 385 -10.34 -33.80 -1.98
N PRO A 386 -10.73 -34.93 -2.61
CA PRO A 386 -10.23 -35.28 -3.93
C PRO A 386 -10.62 -34.27 -5.00
N LEU A 387 -11.82 -33.67 -4.94
CA LEU A 387 -12.24 -32.61 -5.86
C LEU A 387 -11.36 -31.37 -5.69
N ARG A 388 -11.15 -30.92 -4.45
CA ARG A 388 -10.28 -29.76 -4.16
C ARG A 388 -8.84 -29.98 -4.62
N LYS A 389 -8.28 -31.18 -4.44
CA LYS A 389 -6.96 -31.56 -4.95
C LYS A 389 -6.90 -31.55 -6.48
N ALA A 390 -7.91 -32.09 -7.16
CA ALA A 390 -7.98 -32.07 -8.61
C ALA A 390 -8.08 -30.63 -9.15
N ILE A 391 -8.87 -29.77 -8.50
CA ILE A 391 -8.95 -28.34 -8.81
C ILE A 391 -7.58 -27.67 -8.64
N ALA A 392 -6.85 -27.94 -7.55
CA ALA A 392 -5.53 -27.34 -7.31
C ALA A 392 -4.49 -27.74 -8.38
N HIS A 393 -4.51 -28.99 -8.86
CA HIS A 393 -3.68 -29.42 -10.00
C HIS A 393 -4.16 -28.86 -11.35
N CYS A 394 -5.43 -28.48 -11.45
CA CYS A 394 -6.02 -27.94 -12.67
C CYS A 394 -5.67 -26.46 -12.90
N ILE A 395 -5.30 -25.72 -11.85
CA ILE A 395 -5.08 -24.27 -11.96
C ILE A 395 -3.62 -23.96 -12.30
N ASP A 396 -3.39 -23.37 -13.48
CA ASP A 396 -2.04 -22.89 -13.87
C ASP A 396 -1.75 -21.52 -13.24
N LYS A 397 -1.20 -21.55 -12.02
CA LYS A 397 -0.86 -20.35 -11.24
C LYS A 397 0.22 -19.48 -11.90
N ASN A 398 1.15 -20.09 -12.64
CA ASN A 398 2.16 -19.32 -13.35
C ASN A 398 1.52 -18.52 -14.47
N GLN A 399 0.58 -19.12 -15.21
CA GLN A 399 -0.18 -18.43 -16.24
C GLN A 399 -1.04 -17.29 -15.66
N LEU A 400 -1.61 -17.45 -14.45
CA LEU A 400 -2.32 -16.35 -13.78
C LEU A 400 -1.38 -15.16 -13.51
N VAL A 401 -0.20 -15.41 -12.94
CA VAL A 401 0.80 -14.35 -12.66
C VAL A 401 1.30 -13.68 -13.93
N THR A 402 1.61 -14.45 -14.98
CA THR A 402 2.15 -13.86 -16.22
C THR A 402 1.10 -13.13 -17.03
N ARG A 403 -0.13 -13.66 -17.14
CA ARG A 403 -1.19 -13.06 -17.98
C ARG A 403 -1.99 -11.97 -17.28
N MET A 404 -2.27 -12.13 -15.98
CA MET A 404 -3.09 -11.16 -15.25
C MET A 404 -2.24 -10.10 -14.56
N LEU A 405 -1.12 -10.51 -13.96
CA LEU A 405 -0.25 -9.62 -13.21
C LEU A 405 0.96 -9.14 -14.01
N TYR A 406 1.14 -9.59 -15.26
CA TYR A 406 2.27 -9.21 -16.10
C TYR A 406 3.61 -9.46 -15.37
N GLY A 407 3.72 -10.60 -14.67
CA GLY A 407 4.91 -10.95 -13.89
C GLY A 407 5.09 -10.18 -12.57
N LEU A 408 4.15 -9.31 -12.20
CA LEU A 408 4.15 -8.51 -10.97
C LEU A 408 3.47 -9.27 -9.82
N GLY A 409 4.01 -10.45 -9.53
CA GLY A 409 3.58 -11.32 -8.46
C GLY A 409 4.34 -12.63 -8.44
N ILE A 410 4.04 -13.46 -7.46
CA ILE A 410 4.63 -14.80 -7.29
C ILE A 410 3.50 -15.82 -7.21
N SER A 411 3.65 -16.96 -7.88
CA SER A 411 2.69 -18.06 -7.82
C SER A 411 2.47 -18.54 -6.38
N GLY A 412 1.20 -18.72 -6.03
CA GLY A 412 0.75 -19.04 -4.68
C GLY A 412 1.02 -20.48 -4.30
N ALA A 413 1.49 -20.70 -3.07
CA ALA A 413 1.73 -22.05 -2.54
C ALA A 413 1.00 -22.34 -1.23
N GLY A 414 0.73 -21.32 -0.41
CA GLY A 414 0.08 -21.45 0.89
C GLY A 414 -0.33 -20.10 1.48
N PRO A 415 -0.97 -20.10 2.66
CA PRO A 415 -1.57 -18.89 3.25
C PRO A 415 -0.57 -17.91 3.85
N VAL A 416 0.73 -18.20 3.77
CA VAL A 416 1.82 -17.29 4.17
C VAL A 416 2.64 -16.97 2.92
N SER A 417 2.87 -15.69 2.65
CA SER A 417 3.63 -15.25 1.47
C SER A 417 5.08 -15.73 1.53
N SER A 418 5.62 -16.11 0.37
CA SER A 418 6.99 -16.65 0.25
C SER A 418 8.10 -15.65 0.61
N ILE A 419 7.76 -14.36 0.72
CA ILE A 419 8.64 -13.29 1.18
C ILE A 419 8.77 -13.26 2.71
N SER A 420 7.81 -13.84 3.43
CA SER A 420 7.79 -13.84 4.89
C SER A 420 8.80 -14.84 5.43
N HIS A 421 9.48 -14.48 6.52
CA HIS A 421 10.35 -15.40 7.23
C HIS A 421 9.57 -16.55 7.92
N TRP A 422 8.25 -16.39 8.07
CA TRP A 422 7.33 -17.43 8.53
C TRP A 422 6.93 -18.43 7.44
N TYR A 423 7.39 -18.27 6.20
CA TYR A 423 7.03 -19.15 5.10
C TYR A 423 7.58 -20.57 5.29
N ASN A 424 6.68 -21.55 5.39
CA ASN A 424 7.07 -22.95 5.43
C ASN A 424 7.33 -23.48 4.01
N ARG A 425 8.61 -23.75 3.70
CA ARG A 425 9.03 -24.25 2.38
C ARG A 425 8.65 -25.71 2.12
N THR A 426 8.27 -26.49 3.14
CA THR A 426 7.97 -27.92 3.05
C THR A 426 6.48 -28.25 2.97
N ILE A 427 5.61 -27.23 2.86
CA ILE A 427 4.17 -27.42 2.68
C ILE A 427 3.84 -28.28 1.46
N PRO A 428 2.74 -29.05 1.49
CA PRO A 428 2.19 -29.71 0.31
C PRO A 428 2.01 -28.73 -0.86
N ARG A 429 2.32 -29.19 -2.07
CA ARG A 429 2.16 -28.41 -3.31
C ARG A 429 1.43 -29.25 -4.35
N TYR A 430 0.69 -28.57 -5.21
CA TYR A 430 -0.09 -29.15 -6.30
C TYR A 430 0.37 -28.49 -7.60
N PRO A 431 1.45 -28.99 -8.22
CA PRO A 431 1.91 -28.48 -9.51
C PRO A 431 0.81 -28.62 -10.57
N PHE A 432 0.75 -27.69 -11.51
CA PHE A 432 -0.18 -27.77 -12.62
C PHE A 432 0.00 -29.08 -13.41
N ASP A 433 -1.01 -29.95 -13.40
CA ASP A 433 -1.03 -31.25 -14.07
C ASP A 433 -2.48 -31.70 -14.31
N LEU A 434 -2.95 -31.54 -15.55
CA LEU A 434 -4.33 -31.88 -15.93
C LEU A 434 -4.60 -33.38 -15.89
N ASP A 435 -3.59 -34.21 -16.16
CA ASP A 435 -3.74 -35.67 -16.17
C ASP A 435 -3.82 -36.20 -14.74
N GLU A 436 -2.99 -35.67 -13.83
CA GLU A 436 -3.09 -35.96 -12.39
C GLU A 436 -4.45 -35.51 -11.84
N ALA A 437 -4.95 -34.32 -12.22
CA ALA A 437 -6.27 -33.86 -11.82
C ALA A 437 -7.39 -34.85 -12.21
N LYS A 438 -7.40 -35.32 -13.47
CA LYS A 438 -8.35 -36.34 -13.95
C LYS A 438 -8.15 -37.69 -13.26
N GLN A 439 -6.90 -38.05 -12.98
CA GLN A 439 -6.55 -39.30 -12.29
C GLN A 439 -7.05 -39.31 -10.85
N ILE A 440 -6.91 -38.20 -10.11
CA ILE A 440 -7.43 -38.04 -8.75
C ILE A 440 -8.94 -38.26 -8.73
N LEU A 441 -9.69 -37.60 -9.62
CA LEU A 441 -11.15 -37.71 -9.70
C LEU A 441 -11.58 -39.16 -10.00
N ALA A 442 -10.99 -39.77 -11.02
CA ALA A 442 -11.31 -41.15 -11.38
C ALA A 442 -10.96 -42.15 -10.26
N GLY A 443 -9.81 -41.97 -9.60
CA GLY A 443 -9.36 -42.79 -8.47
C GLY A 443 -10.25 -42.64 -7.23
N ALA A 444 -10.83 -41.45 -7.02
CA ALA A 444 -11.79 -41.18 -5.96
C ALA A 444 -13.22 -41.65 -6.30
N GLY A 445 -13.43 -42.26 -7.46
CA GLY A 445 -14.71 -42.84 -7.85
C GLY A 445 -15.70 -41.85 -8.46
N TYR A 446 -15.27 -40.62 -8.78
CA TYR A 446 -16.08 -39.69 -9.57
C TYR A 446 -16.41 -40.30 -10.93
N LYS A 447 -17.57 -39.94 -11.47
CA LYS A 447 -18.09 -40.49 -12.71
C LYS A 447 -18.23 -39.40 -13.74
N VAL A 448 -18.12 -39.71 -15.02
CA VAL A 448 -18.45 -38.74 -16.09
C VAL A 448 -19.85 -39.02 -16.60
N ASN A 449 -20.72 -38.01 -16.56
CA ASN A 449 -22.02 -38.05 -17.22
C ASN A 449 -21.85 -37.69 -18.70
N ARG A 450 -22.00 -38.70 -19.57
CA ARG A 450 -22.05 -38.55 -21.01
C ARG A 450 -23.46 -38.90 -21.48
N THR A 451 -24.26 -37.87 -21.79
CA THR A 451 -25.62 -38.04 -22.35
C THR A 451 -26.48 -39.03 -21.54
N GLY A 452 -26.46 -38.93 -20.21
CA GLY A 452 -27.23 -39.80 -19.30
C GLY A 452 -26.56 -41.14 -18.95
N THR A 453 -25.37 -41.42 -19.47
CA THR A 453 -24.57 -42.60 -19.09
C THR A 453 -23.43 -42.19 -18.18
N LEU A 454 -23.28 -42.88 -17.05
CA LEU A 454 -22.19 -42.66 -16.09
C LEU A 454 -21.00 -43.57 -16.42
N LEU A 455 -19.86 -42.96 -16.77
CA LEU A 455 -18.59 -43.65 -17.02
C LEU A 455 -17.71 -43.61 -15.78
N THR A 456 -16.85 -44.62 -15.58
CA THR A 456 -15.89 -44.73 -14.46
C THR A 456 -14.47 -44.98 -14.96
N GLY A 457 -13.48 -44.78 -14.09
CA GLY A 457 -12.07 -45.15 -14.35
C GLY A 457 -11.48 -44.52 -15.61
N ASP A 458 -10.73 -45.29 -16.39
CA ASP A 458 -10.07 -44.79 -17.62
C ASP A 458 -11.07 -44.29 -18.67
N ALA A 459 -12.25 -44.91 -18.76
CA ALA A 459 -13.30 -44.46 -19.67
C ALA A 459 -13.85 -43.08 -19.28
N ALA A 460 -13.94 -42.80 -17.97
CA ALA A 460 -14.30 -41.48 -17.47
C ALA A 460 -13.21 -40.45 -17.78
N LYS A 461 -11.94 -40.75 -17.47
CA LYS A 461 -10.80 -39.85 -17.77
C LYS A 461 -10.73 -39.47 -19.24
N ALA A 462 -10.89 -40.44 -20.13
CA ALA A 462 -10.87 -40.21 -21.58
C ALA A 462 -12.08 -39.40 -22.08
N ALA A 463 -13.21 -39.48 -21.37
CA ALA A 463 -14.43 -38.78 -21.74
C ALA A 463 -14.55 -37.39 -21.11
N ALA A 464 -13.81 -37.05 -20.06
CA ALA A 464 -13.99 -35.80 -19.30
C ALA A 464 -13.48 -34.56 -20.05
N GLY A 465 -14.29 -33.49 -20.05
CA GLY A 465 -13.96 -32.19 -20.62
C GLY A 465 -14.81 -31.82 -21.83
N ASN A 466 -14.95 -30.53 -22.12
CA ASN A 466 -15.62 -30.03 -23.33
C ASN A 466 -17.06 -30.57 -23.55
N GLY A 467 -17.93 -30.42 -22.54
CA GLY A 467 -19.36 -30.75 -22.63
C GLY A 467 -19.77 -32.08 -21.97
N THR A 468 -18.81 -32.77 -21.37
CA THR A 468 -19.00 -33.98 -20.55
C THR A 468 -18.42 -33.74 -19.16
N TRP A 469 -19.25 -33.93 -18.15
CA TRP A 469 -19.00 -33.41 -16.81
C TRP A 469 -18.81 -34.51 -15.79
N TRP A 470 -17.86 -34.31 -14.88
CA TRP A 470 -17.77 -35.10 -13.67
C TRP A 470 -19.01 -34.88 -12.80
N VAL A 471 -19.48 -35.97 -12.20
CA VAL A 471 -20.48 -36.02 -11.14
C VAL A 471 -19.88 -36.74 -9.95
N ASN A 472 -20.46 -36.54 -8.77
CA ASN A 472 -20.02 -37.19 -7.55
C ASN A 472 -20.04 -38.73 -7.68
N PRO A 473 -19.27 -39.46 -6.86
CA PRO A 473 -19.30 -40.92 -6.81
C PRO A 473 -20.69 -41.57 -6.71
N ASP A 474 -21.65 -40.91 -6.05
CA ASP A 474 -23.04 -41.37 -5.95
C ASP A 474 -23.89 -41.06 -7.20
N GLY A 475 -23.36 -40.27 -8.14
CA GLY A 475 -24.02 -39.82 -9.36
C GLY A 475 -24.72 -38.47 -9.25
N SER A 476 -24.69 -37.82 -8.08
CA SER A 476 -25.23 -36.46 -7.89
C SER A 476 -24.36 -35.40 -8.56
N GLU A 477 -24.97 -34.28 -8.91
CA GLU A 477 -24.30 -33.13 -9.49
C GLU A 477 -23.34 -32.47 -8.48
N ILE A 478 -22.23 -31.92 -8.98
CA ILE A 478 -21.20 -31.32 -8.12
C ILE A 478 -21.60 -29.91 -7.66
N GLY A 479 -21.92 -29.02 -8.60
CA GLY A 479 -22.29 -27.63 -8.31
C GLY A 479 -23.78 -27.45 -8.01
N SER A 480 -24.14 -26.33 -7.37
CA SER A 480 -25.56 -26.04 -7.04
C SER A 480 -26.45 -25.67 -8.20
N SER A 481 -25.88 -25.14 -9.28
CA SER A 481 -26.69 -24.52 -10.34
C SER A 481 -27.27 -25.57 -11.27
N ASP A 482 -28.31 -25.17 -12.01
CA ASP A 482 -28.97 -26.01 -13.01
C ASP A 482 -27.95 -26.73 -13.92
N GLY A 483 -28.11 -28.06 -14.03
CA GLY A 483 -27.19 -28.92 -14.80
C GLY A 483 -25.84 -29.17 -14.11
N GLY A 484 -25.79 -28.98 -12.79
CA GLY A 484 -24.64 -29.28 -11.94
C GLY A 484 -23.45 -28.33 -12.09
N SER A 485 -23.71 -27.09 -12.54
CA SER A 485 -22.64 -26.10 -12.72
C SER A 485 -22.23 -25.50 -11.37
N ILE A 486 -20.92 -25.45 -11.14
CA ILE A 486 -20.29 -24.77 -10.03
C ILE A 486 -20.28 -23.28 -10.31
N GLU A 487 -20.84 -22.48 -9.41
CA GLU A 487 -20.66 -21.02 -9.46
C GLU A 487 -19.32 -20.63 -8.82
N ILE A 488 -18.48 -19.91 -9.58
CA ILE A 488 -17.30 -19.22 -9.07
C ILE A 488 -17.67 -17.74 -8.95
N ILE A 489 -18.03 -17.31 -7.74
CA ILE A 489 -18.36 -15.90 -7.49
C ILE A 489 -17.07 -15.09 -7.30
N ALA A 490 -16.93 -13.99 -8.02
CA ALA A 490 -15.78 -13.09 -7.87
C ALA A 490 -16.15 -11.66 -8.29
N PRO A 491 -15.36 -10.64 -7.89
CA PRO A 491 -15.65 -9.27 -8.27
C PRO A 491 -15.77 -9.08 -9.78
N GLU A 492 -16.63 -8.16 -10.19
CA GLU A 492 -16.76 -7.71 -11.58
C GLU A 492 -15.56 -6.87 -12.04
N ALA A 493 -15.34 -6.81 -13.36
CA ALA A 493 -14.15 -6.16 -13.94
C ALA A 493 -14.07 -4.65 -13.65
N SER A 494 -15.18 -3.96 -13.47
CA SER A 494 -15.24 -2.55 -13.04
C SER A 494 -14.65 -2.34 -11.64
N TYR A 495 -14.75 -3.33 -10.76
CA TYR A 495 -14.21 -3.28 -9.40
C TYR A 495 -12.79 -3.84 -9.33
N ASP A 496 -12.57 -5.02 -9.93
CA ASP A 496 -11.27 -5.70 -9.97
C ASP A 496 -11.09 -6.47 -11.30
N PRO A 497 -10.47 -5.85 -12.33
CA PRO A 497 -10.22 -6.49 -13.62
C PRO A 497 -9.35 -7.75 -13.53
N ILE A 498 -8.45 -7.80 -12.55
CA ILE A 498 -7.52 -8.91 -12.35
C ILE A 498 -8.34 -10.13 -11.90
N ARG A 499 -9.13 -10.02 -10.83
CA ARG A 499 -9.95 -11.15 -10.35
C ARG A 499 -11.01 -11.58 -11.36
N ALA A 500 -11.62 -10.65 -12.10
CA ALA A 500 -12.55 -10.98 -13.17
C ALA A 500 -11.90 -11.85 -14.27
N THR A 501 -10.70 -11.47 -14.70
CA THR A 501 -9.91 -12.26 -15.66
C THR A 501 -9.56 -13.64 -15.07
N GLY A 502 -9.19 -13.69 -13.79
CA GLY A 502 -8.93 -14.95 -13.07
C GLY A 502 -10.14 -15.89 -13.04
N GLY A 503 -11.34 -15.37 -12.78
CA GLY A 503 -12.58 -16.15 -12.82
C GLY A 503 -12.85 -16.78 -14.20
N LEU A 504 -12.66 -16.02 -15.27
CA LEU A 504 -12.78 -16.52 -16.64
C LEU A 504 -11.76 -17.62 -16.95
N MET A 505 -10.48 -17.39 -16.61
CA MET A 505 -9.39 -18.35 -16.84
C MET A 505 -9.60 -19.65 -16.05
N ILE A 506 -9.85 -19.55 -14.74
CA ILE A 506 -10.04 -20.72 -13.87
C ILE A 506 -11.27 -21.51 -14.31
N SER A 507 -12.41 -20.86 -14.57
CA SER A 507 -13.61 -21.57 -15.03
C SER A 507 -13.37 -22.33 -16.34
N LYS A 508 -12.55 -21.78 -17.26
CA LYS A 508 -12.16 -22.48 -18.49
C LYS A 508 -11.26 -23.68 -18.19
N GLN A 509 -10.21 -23.51 -17.38
CA GLN A 509 -9.29 -24.60 -17.03
C GLN A 509 -10.04 -25.76 -16.37
N LEU A 510 -10.98 -25.49 -15.46
CA LEU A 510 -11.85 -26.51 -14.86
C LEU A 510 -12.70 -27.26 -15.90
N ARG A 511 -13.27 -26.55 -16.88
CA ARG A 511 -14.04 -27.18 -17.97
C ARG A 511 -13.16 -28.05 -18.88
N ASP A 512 -11.88 -27.72 -19.05
CA ASP A 512 -10.94 -28.52 -19.85
C ASP A 512 -10.70 -29.92 -19.25
N ILE A 513 -10.85 -30.06 -17.91
CA ILE A 513 -10.78 -31.36 -17.23
C ILE A 513 -12.15 -32.01 -16.96
N GLY A 514 -13.25 -31.37 -17.37
CA GLY A 514 -14.61 -31.90 -17.20
C GLY A 514 -15.30 -31.47 -15.91
N ILE A 515 -14.82 -30.45 -15.21
CA ILE A 515 -15.55 -29.84 -14.10
C ILE A 515 -16.45 -28.73 -14.67
N ASN A 516 -17.76 -28.87 -14.54
CA ASN A 516 -18.72 -27.87 -15.02
C ASN A 516 -18.67 -26.64 -14.10
N ALA A 517 -18.02 -25.57 -14.50
CA ALA A 517 -17.90 -24.35 -13.71
C ALA A 517 -18.12 -23.08 -14.54
N THR A 518 -18.73 -22.07 -13.91
CA THR A 518 -19.05 -20.79 -14.53
C THR A 518 -18.63 -19.64 -13.61
N TYR A 519 -18.00 -18.62 -14.19
CA TYR A 519 -17.71 -17.37 -13.48
C TYR A 519 -18.97 -16.51 -13.37
N VAL A 520 -19.29 -16.07 -12.15
CA VAL A 520 -20.42 -15.21 -11.85
C VAL A 520 -19.90 -13.86 -11.30
N PRO A 521 -19.80 -12.81 -12.13
CA PRO A 521 -19.39 -11.48 -11.69
C PRO A 521 -20.44 -10.84 -10.78
N MET A 522 -20.02 -10.24 -9.67
CA MET A 522 -20.89 -9.42 -8.82
C MET A 522 -20.07 -8.42 -7.97
N GLY A 523 -20.74 -7.42 -7.38
CA GLY A 523 -20.10 -6.45 -6.48
C GLY A 523 -19.63 -7.09 -5.16
N PHE A 524 -18.57 -6.54 -4.55
CA PHE A 524 -17.92 -7.11 -3.35
C PHE A 524 -18.88 -7.36 -2.19
N GLY A 525 -19.75 -6.41 -1.85
CA GLY A 525 -20.74 -6.58 -0.77
C GLY A 525 -21.68 -7.77 -1.00
N ALA A 526 -22.13 -7.99 -2.24
CA ALA A 526 -22.99 -9.13 -2.58
C ALA A 526 -22.26 -10.48 -2.45
N ILE A 527 -20.95 -10.52 -2.72
CA ILE A 527 -20.12 -11.71 -2.49
C ILE A 527 -20.08 -12.03 -0.99
N VAL A 528 -19.77 -11.02 -0.17
CA VAL A 528 -19.70 -11.16 1.29
C VAL A 528 -21.05 -11.61 1.87
N ASP A 529 -22.17 -11.06 1.39
CA ASP A 529 -23.51 -11.47 1.82
C ASP A 529 -23.79 -12.95 1.50
N ARG A 530 -23.44 -13.41 0.29
CA ARG A 530 -23.59 -14.84 -0.08
C ARG A 530 -22.69 -15.74 0.77
N MET A 531 -21.48 -15.30 1.09
CA MET A 531 -20.54 -16.05 1.95
C MET A 531 -21.05 -16.16 3.38
N ASN A 532 -21.53 -15.07 3.98
CA ASN A 532 -22.14 -15.06 5.31
C ASN A 532 -23.39 -15.98 5.39
N GLN A 533 -24.15 -16.09 4.30
CA GLN A 533 -25.31 -16.96 4.21
C GLN A 533 -24.97 -18.43 3.89
N GLY A 534 -23.70 -18.76 3.67
CA GLY A 534 -23.27 -20.09 3.18
C GLY A 534 -23.79 -20.43 1.78
N ASN A 535 -24.26 -19.43 1.01
CA ASN A 535 -24.91 -19.62 -0.29
C ASN A 535 -23.92 -19.45 -1.46
N PHE A 536 -22.90 -20.30 -1.52
CA PHE A 536 -21.91 -20.30 -2.61
C PHE A 536 -21.33 -21.71 -2.83
N ASP A 537 -20.75 -21.97 -4.01
CA ASP A 537 -19.94 -23.16 -4.28
C ASP A 537 -18.44 -22.85 -4.09
N MET A 538 -17.96 -21.90 -4.90
CA MET A 538 -16.58 -21.41 -4.88
C MET A 538 -16.55 -19.89 -4.97
N TYR A 539 -15.51 -19.26 -4.43
CA TYR A 539 -15.27 -17.83 -4.59
C TYR A 539 -13.80 -17.52 -4.90
N ILE A 540 -13.53 -16.39 -5.55
CA ILE A 540 -12.17 -15.84 -5.71
C ILE A 540 -12.10 -14.48 -5.00
N LEU A 541 -11.28 -14.41 -3.96
CA LEU A 541 -11.00 -13.18 -3.20
C LEU A 541 -9.50 -13.10 -2.87
N GLY A 542 -9.12 -12.10 -2.10
CA GLY A 542 -7.79 -12.05 -1.49
C GLY A 542 -7.86 -11.39 -0.12
N TYR A 543 -6.94 -11.80 0.74
CA TYR A 543 -6.73 -11.17 2.04
C TYR A 543 -5.49 -10.30 1.97
N ARG A 544 -5.58 -9.06 2.44
CA ARG A 544 -4.40 -8.34 2.92
C ARG A 544 -4.15 -8.80 4.35
N THR A 545 -2.93 -9.23 4.65
CA THR A 545 -2.60 -9.82 5.95
C THR A 545 -1.50 -9.02 6.64
N GLY A 546 -1.40 -9.20 7.96
CA GLY A 546 -0.28 -8.68 8.75
C GLY A 546 0.95 -9.57 8.62
N TYR A 547 2.05 -9.13 9.22
CA TYR A 547 3.32 -9.86 9.21
C TYR A 547 3.27 -11.17 10.01
N ASP A 548 2.63 -11.14 11.18
CA ASP A 548 2.49 -12.32 12.01
C ASP A 548 1.32 -13.22 11.56
N PRO A 549 1.58 -14.49 11.20
CA PRO A 549 0.56 -15.39 10.70
C PRO A 549 -0.37 -15.97 11.76
N SER A 550 0.03 -16.03 13.03
CA SER A 550 -0.75 -16.73 14.05
C SER A 550 -2.15 -16.12 14.26
N GLY A 551 -2.23 -14.79 14.19
CA GLY A 551 -3.48 -14.04 14.31
C GLY A 551 -4.45 -14.36 13.17
N TYR A 552 -4.05 -14.09 11.92
CA TYR A 552 -4.95 -14.23 10.77
C TYR A 552 -5.23 -15.69 10.39
N LEU A 553 -4.27 -16.62 10.61
CA LEU A 553 -4.52 -18.04 10.39
C LEU A 553 -5.60 -18.55 11.36
N HIS A 554 -5.58 -18.11 12.62
CA HIS A 554 -6.68 -18.40 13.55
C HIS A 554 -8.00 -17.81 13.03
N THR A 555 -8.03 -16.51 12.71
CA THR A 555 -9.24 -15.81 12.26
C THR A 555 -9.90 -16.47 11.04
N TYR A 556 -9.12 -16.92 10.06
CA TYR A 556 -9.66 -17.44 8.79
C TYR A 556 -9.90 -18.95 8.77
N PHE A 557 -9.27 -19.73 9.67
CA PHE A 557 -9.28 -21.19 9.58
C PHE A 557 -9.60 -21.92 10.88
N HIS A 558 -9.64 -21.27 12.04
CA HIS A 558 -9.99 -21.94 13.29
C HIS A 558 -11.47 -22.36 13.28
N SER A 559 -11.78 -23.57 13.77
CA SER A 559 -13.14 -24.13 13.70
C SER A 559 -14.19 -23.26 14.40
N ASN A 560 -13.82 -22.58 15.51
CA ASN A 560 -14.74 -21.71 16.25
C ASN A 560 -15.09 -20.39 15.53
N ASN A 561 -14.44 -20.08 14.39
CA ASN A 561 -14.71 -18.88 13.61
C ASN A 561 -15.70 -19.13 12.46
N SER A 562 -16.47 -20.22 12.52
CA SER A 562 -17.55 -20.57 11.61
C SER A 562 -18.85 -20.83 12.41
N PRO A 563 -20.05 -20.48 11.90
CA PRO A 563 -20.29 -19.74 10.66
C PRO A 563 -20.25 -18.21 10.83
N ASP A 564 -20.32 -17.72 12.08
CA ASP A 564 -20.59 -16.31 12.38
C ASP A 564 -19.33 -15.40 12.32
N ALA A 565 -18.24 -15.87 11.71
CA ALA A 565 -17.00 -15.10 11.55
C ALA A 565 -16.31 -15.41 10.19
N GLN A 566 -15.00 -15.17 10.06
CA GLN A 566 -14.31 -15.14 8.76
C GLN A 566 -13.83 -16.51 8.24
N ASN A 567 -14.15 -17.61 8.91
CA ASN A 567 -13.99 -18.96 8.35
C ASN A 567 -15.20 -19.30 7.47
N TYR A 568 -15.37 -18.53 6.38
CA TYR A 568 -16.52 -18.61 5.48
C TYR A 568 -16.72 -19.99 4.85
N GLY A 569 -15.63 -20.74 4.68
CA GLY A 569 -15.67 -22.07 4.07
C GLY A 569 -16.11 -23.17 5.04
N GLY A 570 -16.20 -22.91 6.34
CA GLY A 570 -16.56 -23.94 7.33
C GLY A 570 -15.43 -24.94 7.59
N TYR A 571 -14.16 -24.55 7.46
CA TYR A 571 -13.04 -25.46 7.70
C TYR A 571 -12.99 -25.89 9.17
N SER A 572 -12.89 -27.20 9.40
CA SER A 572 -12.76 -27.75 10.74
C SER A 572 -11.66 -28.80 10.80
N ASN A 573 -10.67 -28.55 11.66
CA ASN A 573 -9.57 -29.47 11.93
C ASN A 573 -9.03 -29.22 13.34
N GLN A 574 -9.35 -30.12 14.28
CA GLN A 574 -8.91 -29.98 15.67
C GLN A 574 -7.39 -29.98 15.86
N SER A 575 -6.63 -30.64 14.97
CA SER A 575 -5.17 -30.57 15.02
C SER A 575 -4.67 -29.20 14.62
N PHE A 576 -5.27 -28.58 13.60
CA PHE A 576 -4.96 -27.21 13.22
C PHE A 576 -5.31 -26.25 14.36
N ASP A 577 -6.50 -26.39 14.94
CA ASP A 577 -6.97 -25.56 16.07
C ASP A 577 -5.97 -25.60 17.23
N ALA A 578 -5.60 -26.79 17.69
CA ALA A 578 -4.61 -26.94 18.78
C ALA A 578 -3.24 -26.35 18.42
N THR A 579 -2.78 -26.53 17.18
CA THR A 579 -1.48 -26.02 16.72
C THR A 579 -1.47 -24.49 16.64
N ILE A 580 -2.53 -23.86 16.12
CA ILE A 580 -2.57 -22.40 16.01
C ILE A 580 -2.77 -21.72 17.36
N GLU A 581 -3.51 -22.35 18.29
CA GLU A 581 -3.59 -21.91 19.68
C GLU A 581 -2.23 -22.00 20.38
N LEU A 582 -1.45 -23.06 20.14
CA LEU A 582 -0.08 -23.14 20.65
C LEU A 582 0.79 -21.99 20.14
N ALA A 583 0.71 -21.67 18.84
CA ALA A 583 1.46 -20.56 18.26
C ALA A 583 1.07 -19.18 18.83
N ARG A 584 -0.18 -19.03 19.31
CA ARG A 584 -0.71 -17.81 19.95
C ARG A 584 -0.39 -17.73 21.45
N SER A 585 -0.11 -18.86 22.08
CA SER A 585 0.09 -18.95 23.54
C SER A 585 1.55 -19.14 23.98
N THR A 586 2.47 -19.56 23.10
CA THR A 586 3.87 -19.85 23.44
C THR A 586 4.85 -18.70 23.12
N ASP A 587 5.94 -18.60 23.89
CA ASP A 587 7.04 -17.62 23.80
C ASP A 587 8.32 -18.24 23.26
N ASP A 588 8.44 -19.55 23.38
CA ASP A 588 9.49 -20.34 22.76
C ASP A 588 9.39 -20.13 21.25
N SER A 589 10.30 -19.30 20.74
CA SER A 589 10.35 -18.90 19.33
C SER A 589 10.46 -20.10 18.38
N GLU A 590 11.11 -21.19 18.80
CA GLU A 590 11.26 -22.40 17.98
C GLU A 590 9.99 -23.24 17.99
N LEU A 591 9.36 -23.41 19.17
CA LEU A 591 8.07 -24.09 19.28
C LEU A 591 6.99 -23.34 18.50
N ARG A 592 6.96 -22.01 18.62
CA ARG A 592 6.05 -21.13 17.90
C ARG A 592 6.21 -21.26 16.39
N LYS A 593 7.44 -21.18 15.90
CA LYS A 593 7.76 -21.32 14.47
C LYS A 593 7.34 -22.69 13.95
N LYS A 594 7.61 -23.75 14.70
CA LYS A 594 7.18 -25.10 14.36
C LYS A 594 5.66 -25.19 14.26
N ALA A 595 4.93 -24.65 15.24
CA ALA A 595 3.47 -24.63 15.24
C ALA A 595 2.91 -23.86 14.02
N ILE A 596 3.46 -22.68 13.70
CA ILE A 596 3.09 -21.91 12.51
C ILE A 596 3.34 -22.71 11.22
N PHE A 597 4.43 -23.47 11.15
CA PHE A 597 4.76 -24.30 9.98
C PHE A 597 3.81 -25.49 9.82
N GLU A 598 3.44 -26.14 10.93
CA GLU A 598 2.46 -27.22 10.96
C GLU A 598 1.05 -26.73 10.60
N ALA A 599 0.66 -25.55 11.09
CA ALA A 599 -0.61 -24.90 10.75
C ALA A 599 -0.72 -24.64 9.24
N GLN A 600 0.34 -24.09 8.63
CA GLN A 600 0.42 -23.93 7.17
C GLN A 600 0.31 -25.25 6.42
N ALA A 601 1.02 -26.29 6.90
CA ALA A 601 1.00 -27.61 6.27
C ALA A 601 -0.38 -28.26 6.35
N ALA A 602 -1.10 -28.12 7.46
CA ALA A 602 -2.48 -28.60 7.62
C ALA A 602 -3.43 -27.93 6.60
N ILE A 603 -3.41 -26.59 6.53
CA ILE A 603 -4.21 -25.85 5.55
C ILE A 603 -3.88 -26.29 4.12
N CYS A 604 -2.60 -26.39 3.76
CA CYS A 604 -2.22 -26.79 2.41
C CYS A 604 -2.53 -28.26 2.12
N TYR A 605 -2.52 -29.14 3.13
CA TYR A 605 -2.87 -30.55 2.98
C TYR A 605 -4.38 -30.75 2.80
N ASP A 606 -5.18 -30.00 3.56
CA ASP A 606 -6.63 -30.07 3.56
C ASP A 606 -7.25 -29.23 2.46
N LEU A 607 -6.57 -28.21 1.93
CA LEU A 607 -7.07 -27.32 0.87
C LEU A 607 -8.45 -26.70 1.17
N PRO A 608 -8.71 -26.10 2.36
CA PRO A 608 -9.93 -25.31 2.56
C PRO A 608 -9.97 -24.07 1.64
N ILE A 609 -8.80 -23.65 1.18
CA ILE A 609 -8.59 -22.70 0.10
C ILE A 609 -7.45 -23.22 -0.81
N ASP A 610 -7.40 -22.73 -2.03
CA ASP A 610 -6.23 -22.85 -2.91
C ASP A 610 -5.64 -21.47 -3.23
N VAL A 611 -4.43 -21.21 -2.76
CA VAL A 611 -3.76 -19.91 -2.94
C VAL A 611 -3.22 -19.80 -4.36
N LEU A 612 -3.70 -18.80 -5.10
CA LEU A 612 -3.40 -18.57 -6.51
C LEU A 612 -2.08 -17.82 -6.71
N TYR A 613 -1.92 -16.69 -6.01
CA TYR A 613 -0.74 -15.82 -6.15
C TYR A 613 -0.61 -14.83 -4.98
N TYR A 614 0.62 -14.33 -4.82
CA TYR A 614 0.95 -13.15 -4.01
C TYR A 614 1.23 -12.00 -4.99
N ARG A 615 0.52 -10.88 -4.85
CA ARG A 615 0.66 -9.75 -5.77
C ARG A 615 1.90 -8.92 -5.42
N THR A 616 2.50 -8.27 -6.41
CA THR A 616 3.34 -7.10 -6.16
C THR A 616 2.45 -5.85 -6.15
N ASN A 617 2.36 -5.16 -5.02
CA ASN A 617 1.69 -3.88 -4.89
C ASN A 617 2.53 -2.77 -5.56
N ILE A 618 1.89 -1.95 -6.39
CA ILE A 618 2.53 -0.83 -7.08
C ILE A 618 1.76 0.44 -6.80
N GLU A 619 2.39 1.39 -6.13
CA GLU A 619 1.73 2.59 -5.63
C GLU A 619 2.32 3.82 -6.29
N ALA A 620 1.44 4.65 -6.88
CA ALA A 620 1.84 5.84 -7.62
C ALA A 620 1.68 7.11 -6.77
N TYR A 621 2.72 7.95 -6.77
CA TYR A 621 2.72 9.21 -6.04
C TYR A 621 3.50 10.31 -6.78
N ARG A 622 3.21 11.57 -6.47
CA ARG A 622 3.92 12.74 -7.02
C ARG A 622 5.23 12.99 -6.26
N SER A 623 6.33 12.44 -6.78
CA SER A 623 7.67 12.59 -6.20
C SER A 623 8.24 14.00 -6.32
N ASN A 624 7.66 14.86 -7.16
CA ASN A 624 7.97 16.28 -7.22
C ASN A 624 7.28 17.12 -6.13
N ARG A 625 6.26 16.58 -5.43
CA ARG A 625 5.57 17.26 -4.32
C ARG A 625 5.87 16.65 -2.96
N PHE A 626 6.08 15.34 -2.89
CA PHE A 626 6.31 14.63 -1.64
C PHE A 626 7.47 13.63 -1.76
N ILE A 627 8.40 13.72 -0.81
CA ILE A 627 9.42 12.70 -0.51
C ILE A 627 9.16 12.10 0.87
N GLY A 628 9.96 11.11 1.30
CA GLY A 628 9.86 10.54 2.65
C GLY A 628 8.93 9.33 2.76
N TRP A 629 8.42 8.83 1.63
CA TRP A 629 7.66 7.59 1.56
C TRP A 629 8.53 6.39 1.98
N SER A 630 7.98 5.52 2.82
CA SER A 630 8.59 4.26 3.26
C SER A 630 7.61 3.13 3.00
N VAL A 631 8.07 2.01 2.46
CA VAL A 631 7.23 0.81 2.29
C VAL A 631 7.05 0.17 3.66
N GLY A 632 5.85 0.25 4.23
CA GLY A 632 5.51 -0.43 5.47
C GLY A 632 5.36 -1.94 5.27
N ILE A 633 5.29 -2.69 6.37
CA ILE A 633 5.30 -4.16 6.34
C ILE A 633 4.09 -4.79 5.64
N SER A 634 2.95 -4.09 5.63
CA SER A 634 1.76 -4.47 4.87
C SER A 634 1.96 -4.40 3.36
N GLY A 635 3.12 -3.91 2.91
CA GLY A 635 3.42 -3.66 1.52
C GLY A 635 2.80 -2.37 1.00
N SER A 636 2.36 -1.43 1.85
CA SER A 636 1.88 -0.11 1.39
C SER A 636 2.79 1.01 1.88
N ILE A 637 2.99 2.03 1.05
CA ILE A 637 3.62 3.29 1.43
C ILE A 637 2.69 4.23 2.22
N PHE A 638 1.40 3.90 2.36
CA PHE A 638 0.45 4.69 3.16
C PHE A 638 0.34 4.13 4.59
N ASN A 639 1.36 4.41 5.38
CA ASN A 639 1.58 3.95 6.76
C ASN A 639 2.01 5.12 7.67
N LEU A 640 2.07 4.91 8.99
CA LEU A 640 2.40 5.98 9.94
C LEU A 640 3.78 6.55 9.65
N GLU A 641 4.79 5.70 9.43
CA GLU A 641 6.16 6.14 9.14
C GLU A 641 6.19 7.12 7.96
N SER A 642 5.50 6.80 6.88
CA SER A 642 5.39 7.72 5.73
C SER A 642 4.67 8.99 6.13
N LEU A 643 3.51 8.94 6.78
CA LEU A 643 2.76 10.15 7.16
C LEU A 643 3.55 11.09 8.08
N VAL A 644 4.42 10.56 8.95
CA VAL A 644 5.28 11.39 9.79
C VAL A 644 6.55 11.88 9.08
N ASN A 645 6.94 11.25 7.97
CA ASN A 645 8.16 11.56 7.22
C ASN A 645 7.92 12.44 6.00
N ILE A 646 6.75 12.34 5.39
CA ILE A 646 6.49 12.98 4.11
C ILE A 646 6.51 14.49 4.22
N ARG A 647 7.16 15.12 3.26
CA ARG A 647 7.40 16.57 3.22
C ARG A 647 7.71 17.02 1.80
N SER A 648 7.70 18.33 1.59
CA SER A 648 8.19 18.94 0.37
C SER A 648 9.67 18.57 0.11
N PRO A 649 10.06 18.25 -1.14
CA PRO A 649 11.43 17.89 -1.46
C PRO A 649 12.44 19.01 -1.17
N SER A 650 13.63 18.67 -0.67
CA SER A 650 14.81 19.53 -0.66
C SER A 650 15.80 19.12 -1.77
N PRO A 651 16.97 19.78 -1.95
CA PRO A 651 17.96 19.37 -2.94
C PRO A 651 18.32 17.89 -2.83
N ARG A 652 18.23 17.17 -3.94
CA ARG A 652 18.43 15.71 -4.04
C ARG A 652 19.18 15.34 -5.31
N PRO A 653 19.89 14.20 -5.34
CA PRO A 653 20.49 13.70 -6.56
C PRO A 653 19.43 13.42 -7.62
N ILE A 654 19.83 13.58 -8.87
CA ILE A 654 19.08 13.12 -10.03
C ILE A 654 19.66 11.77 -10.42
N ALA A 655 18.85 10.72 -10.35
CA ALA A 655 19.26 9.38 -10.74
C ALA A 655 18.35 8.85 -11.85
N ARG A 656 18.96 8.32 -12.93
CA ARG A 656 18.23 7.89 -14.13
C ARG A 656 18.86 6.70 -14.83
N PHE A 657 18.05 5.88 -15.49
CA PHE A 657 18.54 4.87 -16.42
C PHE A 657 19.06 5.55 -17.70
N VAL A 658 20.29 5.21 -18.11
CA VAL A 658 20.92 5.76 -19.34
C VAL A 658 21.29 4.69 -20.36
N ASN A 659 21.15 3.41 -19.99
CA ASN A 659 21.34 2.28 -20.90
C ASN A 659 20.50 1.11 -20.40
N ILE A 660 19.28 0.97 -20.94
CA ILE A 660 18.38 -0.14 -20.69
C ILE A 660 17.58 -0.45 -21.97
N PRO A 661 17.66 -1.67 -22.53
CA PRO A 661 16.90 -2.02 -23.73
C PRO A 661 15.42 -2.24 -23.41
N SER A 662 14.53 -1.90 -24.36
CA SER A 662 13.09 -2.15 -24.21
C SER A 662 12.71 -3.63 -24.32
N ALA A 663 13.55 -4.46 -24.94
CA ALA A 663 13.29 -5.88 -25.12
C ALA A 663 14.58 -6.73 -25.19
N VAL A 664 14.50 -7.98 -24.73
CA VAL A 664 15.61 -8.95 -24.75
C VAL A 664 15.10 -10.39 -25.01
N PRO A 665 15.97 -11.31 -25.48
CA PRO A 665 15.59 -12.71 -25.62
C PRO A 665 15.47 -13.41 -24.27
N SER A 666 14.58 -14.41 -24.20
CA SER A 666 14.44 -15.37 -23.12
C SER A 666 15.80 -15.97 -22.74
N ASN A 667 16.11 -16.03 -21.44
CA ASN A 667 17.38 -16.51 -20.88
C ASN A 667 18.66 -15.77 -21.35
N SER A 668 18.55 -14.62 -22.03
CA SER A 668 19.74 -13.85 -22.41
C SER A 668 20.53 -13.42 -21.17
N THR A 669 21.85 -13.51 -21.23
CA THR A 669 22.78 -13.05 -20.19
C THR A 669 23.59 -11.87 -20.70
N GLY A 670 24.01 -10.98 -19.79
CA GLY A 670 24.96 -9.90 -20.11
C GLY A 670 24.32 -8.59 -20.58
N THR A 671 22.99 -8.46 -20.55
CA THR A 671 22.30 -7.19 -20.83
C THR A 671 22.74 -6.12 -19.83
N GLN A 672 23.43 -5.08 -20.29
CA GLN A 672 23.91 -4.03 -19.39
C GLN A 672 22.78 -3.11 -18.95
N ILE A 673 22.70 -2.85 -17.65
CA ILE A 673 21.83 -1.85 -17.03
C ILE A 673 22.74 -0.79 -16.42
N THR A 674 22.59 0.47 -16.83
CA THR A 674 23.40 1.58 -16.30
C THR A 674 22.52 2.67 -15.72
N VAL A 675 22.84 3.09 -14.49
CA VAL A 675 22.28 4.24 -13.79
C VAL A 675 23.32 5.36 -13.79
N LEU A 676 22.90 6.57 -14.12
CA LEU A 676 23.68 7.79 -13.96
C LEU A 676 23.08 8.61 -12.81
N VAL A 677 23.94 9.04 -11.89
CA VAL A 677 23.61 9.91 -10.77
C VAL A 677 24.36 11.23 -10.92
N THR A 678 23.61 12.33 -10.93
CA THR A 678 24.13 13.69 -11.01
C THR A 678 23.55 14.57 -9.92
N ASP A 679 24.16 15.73 -9.68
CA ASP A 679 23.49 16.80 -8.94
C ASP A 679 22.42 17.48 -9.83
N GLN A 680 21.75 18.48 -9.28
CA GLN A 680 20.75 19.29 -9.98
C GLN A 680 21.32 20.07 -11.18
N HIS A 681 22.63 20.23 -11.29
CA HIS A 681 23.31 20.92 -12.39
C HIS A 681 23.91 19.95 -13.42
N GLY A 682 23.72 18.65 -13.25
CA GLY A 682 24.18 17.63 -14.20
C GLY A 682 25.62 17.19 -13.95
N ASN A 683 26.25 17.67 -12.88
CA ASN A 683 27.59 17.21 -12.52
C ASN A 683 27.49 15.77 -11.99
N PRO A 684 28.33 14.84 -12.49
CA PRO A 684 28.33 13.47 -11.99
C PRO A 684 28.66 13.42 -10.49
N LEU A 685 27.89 12.63 -9.74
CA LEU A 685 28.12 12.43 -8.30
C LEU A 685 28.85 11.11 -8.07
N PRO A 686 30.19 11.12 -7.90
CA PRO A 686 30.94 9.91 -7.54
C PRO A 686 30.70 9.54 -6.08
N GLY A 687 30.65 8.25 -5.79
CA GLY A 687 30.45 7.78 -4.42
C GLY A 687 28.97 7.69 -3.99
N ALA A 688 28.03 8.01 -4.87
CA ALA A 688 26.60 7.81 -4.61
C ALA A 688 26.29 6.31 -4.55
N GLU A 689 25.53 5.91 -3.54
CA GLU A 689 25.10 4.53 -3.35
C GLU A 689 23.81 4.27 -4.12
N VAL A 690 23.76 3.19 -4.89
CA VAL A 690 22.65 2.86 -5.80
C VAL A 690 22.13 1.46 -5.51
N TRP A 691 20.82 1.33 -5.33
CA TRP A 691 20.12 0.05 -5.17
C TRP A 691 19.15 -0.20 -6.32
N LEU A 692 19.25 -1.39 -6.92
CA LEU A 692 18.40 -1.88 -8.00
C LEU A 692 17.71 -3.19 -7.60
N ASN A 693 16.58 -3.51 -8.23
CA ASN A 693 16.01 -4.85 -8.24
C ASN A 693 15.34 -5.13 -9.59
N ALA A 694 15.11 -6.41 -9.88
CA ALA A 694 14.32 -6.86 -11.02
C ALA A 694 13.08 -7.62 -10.52
N SER A 695 11.92 -7.44 -11.16
CA SER A 695 10.69 -8.18 -10.81
C SER A 695 10.78 -9.67 -11.17
N LEU A 696 11.49 -9.98 -12.26
CA LEU A 696 11.82 -11.32 -12.73
C LEU A 696 13.23 -11.32 -13.33
N GLY A 697 13.87 -12.49 -13.39
CA GLY A 697 15.27 -12.60 -13.81
C GLY A 697 16.23 -12.29 -12.67
N LYS A 698 17.48 -11.95 -13.00
CA LYS A 698 18.54 -11.69 -12.01
C LYS A 698 19.46 -10.55 -12.45
N LEU A 699 19.77 -9.64 -11.53
CA LEU A 699 20.86 -8.68 -11.68
C LEU A 699 22.14 -9.27 -11.09
N TYR A 700 23.28 -9.05 -11.73
CA TYR A 700 24.58 -9.51 -11.20
C TYR A 700 24.93 -8.81 -9.89
N ALA A 701 24.70 -7.51 -9.83
CA ALA A 701 24.78 -6.68 -8.65
C ALA A 701 23.51 -5.83 -8.52
N GLU A 702 22.82 -5.95 -7.38
CA GLU A 702 21.65 -5.16 -6.98
C GLU A 702 22.06 -3.93 -6.14
N TYR A 703 23.32 -3.82 -5.75
CA TYR A 703 23.89 -2.68 -5.04
C TYR A 703 25.25 -2.33 -5.64
N GLY A 704 25.54 -1.03 -5.69
CA GLY A 704 26.89 -0.55 -5.95
C GLY A 704 27.03 0.95 -5.73
N ILE A 705 28.23 1.44 -6.03
CA ILE A 705 28.61 2.83 -5.85
C ILE A 705 28.96 3.42 -7.22
N THR A 706 28.57 4.66 -7.46
CA THR A 706 28.87 5.36 -8.71
C THR A 706 30.36 5.64 -8.89
N SER A 707 30.84 5.49 -10.12
CA SER A 707 32.21 5.82 -10.53
C SER A 707 32.49 7.32 -10.55
N SER A 708 33.70 7.72 -10.94
CA SER A 708 34.06 9.13 -11.18
C SER A 708 33.17 9.83 -12.22
N THR A 709 32.47 9.07 -13.07
CA THR A 709 31.52 9.59 -14.05
C THR A 709 30.08 9.53 -13.56
N GLY A 710 29.85 9.33 -12.25
CA GLY A 710 28.51 9.22 -11.66
C GLY A 710 27.73 7.98 -12.10
N LYS A 711 28.39 6.97 -12.72
CA LYS A 711 27.72 5.80 -13.30
C LYS A 711 27.88 4.56 -12.43
N PHE A 712 26.79 3.81 -12.29
CA PHE A 712 26.78 2.43 -11.80
C PHE A 712 26.25 1.50 -12.90
N THR A 713 26.95 0.41 -13.19
CA THR A 713 26.58 -0.54 -14.26
C THR A 713 26.57 -1.96 -13.72
N THR A 714 25.50 -2.69 -14.03
CA THR A 714 25.30 -4.11 -13.71
C THR A 714 24.82 -4.87 -14.94
N THR A 715 24.74 -6.20 -14.89
CA THR A 715 24.19 -7.01 -15.98
C THR A 715 22.93 -7.74 -15.54
N PHE A 716 21.91 -7.71 -16.39
CA PHE A 716 20.65 -8.42 -16.26
C PHE A 716 20.68 -9.76 -17.00
N THR A 717 20.11 -10.79 -16.36
CA THR A 717 19.81 -12.09 -16.95
C THR A 717 18.31 -12.27 -17.04
N ALA A 718 17.81 -12.42 -18.27
CA ALA A 718 16.39 -12.53 -18.55
C ALA A 718 15.80 -13.85 -18.03
N PRO A 719 14.55 -13.85 -17.54
CA PRO A 719 13.82 -15.08 -17.23
C PRO A 719 13.48 -15.88 -18.50
N TYR A 720 12.94 -17.08 -18.30
CA TYR A 720 12.34 -17.86 -19.37
C TYR A 720 10.98 -17.27 -19.80
N ALA A 721 10.77 -17.15 -21.11
CA ALA A 721 9.48 -16.88 -21.74
C ALA A 721 9.08 -18.09 -22.63
N ASP A 722 7.84 -18.55 -22.51
CA ASP A 722 7.32 -19.73 -23.20
C ASP A 722 6.91 -19.40 -24.65
N PRO A 723 7.51 -20.02 -25.68
CA PRO A 723 7.15 -19.80 -27.08
C PRO A 723 5.75 -20.27 -27.45
N PHE A 724 5.12 -21.14 -26.66
CA PHE A 724 3.79 -21.67 -26.95
C PHE A 724 2.64 -20.85 -26.33
N ASP A 725 2.96 -19.85 -25.51
CA ASP A 725 1.96 -18.93 -24.99
C ASP A 725 1.70 -17.80 -26.02
N PRO A 726 0.48 -17.69 -26.59
CA PRO A 726 0.17 -16.68 -27.60
C PRO A 726 0.36 -15.23 -27.11
N GLU A 727 0.13 -14.98 -25.81
CA GLU A 727 0.33 -13.65 -25.23
C GLU A 727 1.81 -13.33 -25.08
N MET A 728 2.63 -14.28 -24.61
CA MET A 728 4.08 -14.06 -24.52
C MET A 728 4.73 -13.95 -25.90
N TYR A 729 4.22 -14.70 -26.87
CA TYR A 729 4.67 -14.62 -28.26
C TYR A 729 4.45 -13.23 -28.84
N VAL A 730 3.24 -12.66 -28.65
CA VAL A 730 2.86 -11.36 -29.24
C VAL A 730 3.36 -10.18 -28.41
N ASN A 731 3.14 -10.20 -27.10
CA ASN A 731 3.33 -9.06 -26.20
C ASN A 731 4.64 -9.13 -25.40
N GLY A 732 5.31 -10.28 -25.34
CA GLY A 732 6.49 -10.51 -24.50
C GLY A 732 6.17 -10.47 -23.01
N THR A 733 6.96 -11.17 -22.20
CA THR A 733 6.85 -11.13 -20.73
C THR A 733 7.45 -9.82 -20.21
N PRO A 734 6.67 -8.92 -19.60
CA PRO A 734 7.23 -7.71 -19.02
C PRO A 734 8.03 -8.00 -17.75
N VAL A 735 9.17 -7.34 -17.64
CA VAL A 735 10.05 -7.34 -16.48
C VAL A 735 10.33 -5.90 -16.09
N ILE A 736 10.14 -5.58 -14.81
CA ILE A 736 10.48 -4.27 -14.27
C ILE A 736 11.89 -4.33 -13.70
N ILE A 737 12.73 -3.41 -14.14
CA ILE A 737 13.96 -3.04 -13.44
C ILE A 737 13.66 -1.77 -12.65
N GLN A 738 13.78 -1.84 -11.34
CA GLN A 738 13.51 -0.73 -10.45
C GLN A 738 14.82 -0.17 -9.89
N LEU A 739 14.95 1.15 -9.96
CA LEU A 739 15.85 1.94 -9.14
C LEU A 739 15.16 2.19 -7.80
N LYS A 740 15.57 1.45 -6.76
CA LYS A 740 14.90 1.48 -5.45
C LYS A 740 15.22 2.74 -4.70
N GLU A 741 16.52 3.06 -4.63
CA GLU A 741 17.03 4.12 -3.78
C GLU A 741 18.38 4.59 -4.31
N VAL A 742 18.62 5.89 -4.17
CA VAL A 742 19.95 6.49 -4.34
C VAL A 742 20.22 7.40 -3.17
N ARG A 743 21.34 7.17 -2.49
CA ARG A 743 21.81 8.01 -1.38
C ARG A 743 23.11 8.69 -1.75
N TYR A 744 23.24 9.94 -1.32
CA TYR A 744 24.46 10.70 -1.53
C TYR A 744 24.72 11.62 -0.33
N THR A 745 25.96 11.56 0.14
CA THR A 745 26.52 12.51 1.10
C THR A 745 27.70 13.18 0.44
N ASP A 746 27.72 14.50 0.42
CA ASP A 746 28.83 15.22 -0.19
C ASP A 746 30.10 15.18 0.68
N SER A 747 31.20 15.70 0.13
CA SER A 747 32.48 15.78 0.84
C SER A 747 32.48 16.68 2.09
N GLY A 748 31.48 17.56 2.23
CA GLY A 748 31.26 18.41 3.40
C GLY A 748 30.42 17.76 4.49
N GLY A 749 29.89 16.54 4.25
CA GLY A 749 29.02 15.82 5.17
C GLY A 749 27.54 16.21 5.07
N ILE A 750 27.14 16.96 4.04
CA ILE A 750 25.72 17.27 3.78
C ILE A 750 25.07 16.03 3.18
N ILE A 751 24.01 15.55 3.83
CA ILE A 751 23.20 14.42 3.38
C ILE A 751 22.09 14.97 2.50
N TYR A 752 22.04 14.51 1.25
CA TYR A 752 20.97 14.89 0.32
C TYR A 752 19.75 14.01 0.55
N ASP A 753 18.56 14.54 0.25
CA ASP A 753 17.37 13.70 0.17
C ASP A 753 17.54 12.64 -0.94
N PRO A 754 16.97 11.43 -0.79
CA PRO A 754 17.14 10.38 -1.78
C PRO A 754 16.48 10.74 -3.11
N ALA A 755 17.08 10.27 -4.22
CA ALA A 755 16.47 10.40 -5.53
C ALA A 755 15.16 9.59 -5.60
N PRO A 756 14.14 10.05 -6.36
CA PRO A 756 12.90 9.30 -6.53
C PRO A 756 13.14 7.90 -7.11
N SER A 757 12.30 6.93 -6.72
CA SER A 757 12.31 5.63 -7.36
C SER A 757 11.88 5.76 -8.83
N GLN A 758 12.60 5.05 -9.71
CA GLN A 758 12.30 4.98 -11.14
C GLN A 758 12.14 3.52 -11.57
N LEU A 759 11.24 3.28 -12.51
CA LEU A 759 11.00 1.96 -13.10
C LEU A 759 11.31 1.99 -14.59
N ALA A 760 11.92 0.92 -15.08
CA ALA A 760 12.11 0.68 -16.51
C ALA A 760 11.57 -0.70 -16.87
N LEU A 761 10.83 -0.79 -17.98
CA LEU A 761 10.25 -2.04 -18.47
C LEU A 761 11.15 -2.67 -19.54
N ILE A 762 11.36 -3.97 -19.41
CA ILE A 762 11.99 -4.81 -20.42
C ILE A 762 11.00 -5.89 -20.83
N ARG A 763 10.72 -6.04 -22.13
CA ARG A 763 9.93 -7.15 -22.68
C ARG A 763 10.84 -8.33 -23.00
N VAL A 764 10.53 -9.49 -22.44
CA VAL A 764 11.28 -10.73 -22.68
C VAL A 764 10.50 -11.59 -23.66
N TYR A 765 11.05 -11.77 -24.85
CA TYR A 765 10.43 -12.59 -25.90
C TYR A 765 11.06 -13.99 -25.93
N PRO A 766 10.30 -15.03 -26.30
CA PRO A 766 10.86 -16.35 -26.59
C PRO A 766 11.99 -16.26 -27.65
N GLY A 767 13.01 -17.10 -27.53
CA GLY A 767 14.27 -16.92 -28.28
C GLY A 767 14.18 -17.08 -29.80
N ASP A 768 13.11 -17.70 -30.29
CA ASP A 768 12.79 -17.91 -31.71
C ASP A 768 11.87 -16.83 -32.30
N VAL A 769 11.44 -15.86 -31.47
CA VAL A 769 10.54 -14.79 -31.89
C VAL A 769 11.35 -13.60 -32.41
N PRO A 770 11.10 -13.12 -33.65
CA PRO A 770 11.72 -11.90 -34.14
C PRO A 770 11.07 -10.70 -33.46
N PHE A 771 11.87 -9.89 -32.75
CA PHE A 771 11.43 -8.65 -32.13
C PHE A 771 12.43 -7.52 -32.37
N ILE A 772 11.97 -6.27 -32.24
CA ILE A 772 12.81 -5.09 -32.16
C ILE A 772 12.98 -4.65 -30.70
N SER A 773 14.16 -4.14 -30.37
CA SER A 773 14.50 -3.54 -29.09
C SER A 773 14.99 -2.12 -29.33
N VAL A 774 14.59 -1.20 -28.44
CA VAL A 774 14.94 0.22 -28.50
C VAL A 774 15.74 0.56 -27.26
N SER A 775 16.83 1.29 -27.45
CA SER A 775 17.51 2.01 -26.38
C SER A 775 17.65 3.48 -26.76
N THR A 776 17.39 4.36 -25.80
CA THR A 776 17.45 5.81 -25.95
C THR A 776 18.48 6.37 -24.98
N SER A 777 19.18 7.42 -25.37
CA SER A 777 20.02 8.24 -24.49
C SER A 777 19.96 9.71 -24.92
N ALA A 778 20.34 10.62 -24.04
CA ALA A 778 20.46 12.05 -24.34
C ALA A 778 21.84 12.58 -23.92
N ASP A 779 22.40 13.51 -24.67
CA ASP A 779 23.66 14.20 -24.35
C ASP A 779 23.68 15.65 -24.89
N PRO A 780 23.86 16.68 -24.02
CA PRO A 780 23.74 16.56 -22.57
C PRO A 780 22.31 16.16 -22.18
N ASP A 781 22.14 15.54 -21.03
CA ASP A 781 20.82 15.20 -20.49
C ASP A 781 20.30 16.22 -19.47
N ILE A 782 21.10 17.25 -19.16
CA ILE A 782 20.67 18.49 -18.52
C ILE A 782 20.97 19.65 -19.46
N ILE A 783 19.94 20.41 -19.80
CA ILE A 783 20.01 21.52 -20.75
C ILE A 783 19.93 22.83 -19.99
N ASP A 784 20.89 23.71 -20.26
CA ASP A 784 20.83 25.12 -19.88
C ASP A 784 20.12 25.88 -21.03
N PRO A 785 18.97 26.53 -20.80
CA PRO A 785 18.22 27.25 -21.82
C PRO A 785 18.93 28.51 -22.32
N ASP A 786 19.96 29.00 -21.61
CA ASP A 786 20.64 30.23 -21.98
C ASP A 786 21.13 30.19 -23.43
N ILE A 787 20.88 31.30 -24.11
CA ILE A 787 21.48 31.61 -25.39
C ILE A 787 22.99 31.71 -25.17
N SER A 788 23.78 30.82 -25.78
CA SER A 788 25.24 30.97 -25.79
C SER A 788 25.60 32.37 -26.29
N THR A 789 26.80 32.87 -25.96
CA THR A 789 27.25 34.24 -26.33
C THR A 789 27.10 34.60 -27.82
N ASP A 790 26.81 33.63 -28.69
CA ASP A 790 26.57 33.74 -30.12
C ASP A 790 25.09 33.77 -30.57
N GLY A 791 24.11 33.67 -29.66
CA GLY A 791 22.68 33.72 -30.04
C GLY A 791 21.93 32.37 -30.05
N THR A 792 22.59 31.25 -29.74
CA THR A 792 22.00 29.90 -29.89
C THR A 792 21.43 29.36 -28.57
N PRO A 793 20.14 28.99 -28.49
CA PRO A 793 19.58 28.30 -27.31
C PRO A 793 20.28 26.97 -27.05
N GLY A 794 20.38 26.56 -25.78
CA GLY A 794 20.88 25.24 -25.42
C GLY A 794 20.08 24.11 -26.07
N PHE A 795 20.72 22.96 -26.27
CA PHE A 795 20.08 21.79 -26.86
C PHE A 795 20.68 20.48 -26.35
N ALA A 796 19.91 19.41 -26.42
CA ALA A 796 20.35 18.04 -26.24
C ALA A 796 20.24 17.27 -27.56
N TYR A 797 21.18 16.35 -27.80
CA TYR A 797 20.97 15.31 -28.80
C TYR A 797 20.42 14.06 -28.13
N ALA A 798 19.25 13.62 -28.58
CA ALA A 798 18.70 12.33 -28.19
C ALA A 798 19.04 11.28 -29.25
N TYR A 799 19.72 10.23 -28.83
CA TYR A 799 20.16 9.13 -29.67
C TYR A 799 19.27 7.92 -29.41
N VAL A 800 18.62 7.43 -30.46
CA VAL A 800 17.81 6.21 -30.41
C VAL A 800 18.51 5.14 -31.23
N ARG A 801 18.67 3.94 -30.65
CA ARG A 801 19.20 2.77 -31.33
C ARG A 801 18.12 1.68 -31.36
N VAL A 802 17.89 1.11 -32.54
CA VAL A 802 16.97 0.00 -32.75
C VAL A 802 17.77 -1.23 -33.18
N THR A 803 17.65 -2.31 -32.41
CA THR A 803 18.29 -3.60 -32.70
C THR A 803 17.25 -4.72 -32.79
N ASP A 804 17.62 -5.83 -33.40
CA ASP A 804 16.80 -7.05 -33.41
C ASP A 804 17.10 -7.96 -32.21
N GLN A 805 16.52 -9.16 -32.21
CA GLN A 805 16.69 -10.15 -31.16
C GLN A 805 18.14 -10.64 -30.97
N ASN A 806 19.00 -10.51 -31.98
CA ASN A 806 20.41 -10.88 -31.91
C ASN A 806 21.31 -9.72 -31.45
N GLY A 807 20.73 -8.53 -31.28
CA GLY A 807 21.47 -7.29 -31.03
C GLY A 807 22.01 -6.66 -32.32
N ASP A 808 21.61 -7.15 -33.49
CA ASP A 808 22.03 -6.60 -34.78
C ASP A 808 21.23 -5.32 -35.10
N PRO A 809 21.83 -4.31 -35.75
CA PRO A 809 21.13 -3.08 -36.06
C PRO A 809 19.97 -3.24 -37.05
N VAL A 810 18.84 -2.55 -36.78
CA VAL A 810 17.65 -2.59 -37.66
C VAL A 810 17.54 -1.28 -38.45
N ALA A 811 17.84 -1.34 -39.75
CA ALA A 811 17.71 -0.20 -40.65
C ALA A 811 16.27 0.05 -41.12
N GLY A 812 15.92 1.32 -41.35
CA GLY A 812 14.62 1.75 -41.85
C GLY A 812 13.46 1.42 -40.92
N ALA A 813 13.68 1.35 -39.60
CA ALA A 813 12.61 1.39 -38.60
C ALA A 813 12.14 2.84 -38.44
N SER A 814 10.83 3.06 -38.33
CA SER A 814 10.28 4.39 -38.09
C SER A 814 10.37 4.71 -36.62
N VAL A 815 11.07 5.76 -36.24
CA VAL A 815 11.23 6.20 -34.85
C VAL A 815 10.58 7.56 -34.69
N ALA A 816 9.59 7.65 -33.81
CA ALA A 816 9.05 8.91 -33.32
C ALA A 816 9.61 9.19 -31.92
N LEU A 817 10.07 10.40 -31.67
CA LEU A 817 10.52 10.83 -30.35
C LEU A 817 9.50 11.82 -29.78
N LYS A 818 8.82 11.41 -28.71
CA LYS A 818 7.89 12.26 -27.98
C LYS A 818 8.56 12.82 -26.74
N ILE A 819 8.12 13.97 -26.28
CA ILE A 819 8.56 14.59 -25.03
C ILE A 819 7.34 14.89 -24.15
N SER A 820 7.49 14.69 -22.84
CA SER A 820 6.50 15.04 -21.83
C SER A 820 7.15 15.84 -20.71
N PRO A 821 6.65 17.03 -20.34
CA PRO A 821 5.61 17.80 -21.05
C PRO A 821 6.02 18.16 -22.51
N GLU A 822 5.06 18.56 -23.37
CA GLU A 822 5.24 18.70 -24.84
C GLU A 822 6.28 19.75 -25.30
N VAL A 823 6.72 20.63 -24.42
CA VAL A 823 7.75 21.65 -24.68
C VAL A 823 8.95 21.27 -23.83
N PRO A 824 10.19 21.18 -24.32
CA PRO A 824 10.75 21.74 -25.56
C PRO A 824 10.45 20.99 -26.87
N ASP A 825 10.63 21.67 -28.01
CA ASP A 825 10.47 21.06 -29.34
C ASP A 825 11.55 20.02 -29.66
N VAL A 826 11.13 18.98 -30.39
CA VAL A 826 11.99 17.89 -30.88
C VAL A 826 12.05 17.92 -32.40
N GLU A 827 13.27 18.02 -32.95
CA GLU A 827 13.51 18.09 -34.40
C GLU A 827 14.47 17.00 -34.90
N PRO A 828 14.10 16.24 -35.95
CA PRO A 828 12.74 16.09 -36.49
C PRO A 828 11.85 15.30 -35.51
N GLY A 829 10.53 15.49 -35.49
CA GLY A 829 9.64 14.72 -34.57
C GLY A 829 9.63 13.20 -34.84
N ASP A 830 9.91 12.80 -36.08
CA ASP A 830 10.12 11.41 -36.48
C ASP A 830 11.25 11.29 -37.53
N GLN A 831 11.84 10.09 -37.63
CA GLN A 831 12.78 9.75 -38.70
C GLN A 831 12.95 8.23 -38.83
N LEU A 832 13.58 7.79 -39.92
CA LEU A 832 13.96 6.40 -40.11
C LEU A 832 15.35 6.12 -39.54
N THR A 833 15.57 4.91 -39.02
CA THR A 833 16.91 4.47 -38.63
C THR A 833 17.85 4.30 -39.82
N ASP A 834 19.11 4.66 -39.64
CA ASP A 834 20.19 4.47 -40.61
C ASP A 834 20.66 2.99 -40.70
N ALA A 835 21.74 2.74 -41.45
CA ALA A 835 22.31 1.41 -41.63
C ALA A 835 22.87 0.80 -40.32
N ASP A 836 23.21 1.63 -39.34
CA ASP A 836 23.68 1.24 -38.01
C ASP A 836 22.53 1.18 -36.99
N GLY A 837 21.28 1.24 -37.47
CA GLY A 837 20.06 1.17 -36.66
C GLY A 837 19.84 2.39 -35.78
N LYS A 838 20.42 3.55 -36.12
CA LYS A 838 20.37 4.76 -35.29
C LYS A 838 19.44 5.82 -35.86
N ALA A 839 18.79 6.56 -34.97
CA ALA A 839 18.06 7.79 -35.24
C ALA A 839 18.53 8.87 -34.25
N THR A 840 18.73 10.11 -34.69
CA THR A 840 19.27 11.20 -33.85
C THR A 840 18.37 12.42 -33.92
N PHE A 841 17.92 12.87 -32.75
CA PHE A 841 16.96 13.95 -32.59
C PHE A 841 17.64 15.10 -31.87
N LYS A 842 17.28 16.33 -32.22
CA LYS A 842 17.71 17.54 -31.50
C LYS A 842 16.54 18.02 -30.65
N VAL A 843 16.77 18.16 -29.35
CA VAL A 843 15.81 18.72 -28.39
C VAL A 843 16.25 20.14 -28.07
N MET A 844 15.45 21.13 -28.47
CA MET A 844 15.80 22.56 -28.37
C MET A 844 15.26 23.15 -27.08
N SER A 845 16.12 23.62 -26.17
CA SER A 845 15.64 24.20 -24.91
C SER A 845 14.68 25.37 -25.13
N VAL A 846 13.77 25.57 -24.17
CA VAL A 846 12.88 26.72 -24.12
C VAL A 846 13.09 27.42 -22.78
N ASP A 847 13.30 28.73 -22.84
CA ASP A 847 13.39 29.59 -21.68
C ASP A 847 12.03 29.64 -20.94
N LEU A 848 12.04 29.39 -19.64
CA LEU A 848 10.80 29.33 -18.86
C LEU A 848 10.52 30.74 -18.31
N PRO A 849 9.25 31.19 -18.27
CA PRO A 849 8.92 32.59 -18.01
C PRO A 849 9.11 33.04 -16.55
N ASP A 850 9.39 32.12 -15.63
CA ASP A 850 9.54 32.35 -14.20
C ASP A 850 10.95 32.80 -13.78
N ASP A 851 11.98 32.46 -14.55
CA ASP A 851 13.40 32.70 -14.27
C ASP A 851 13.76 32.44 -12.79
N ASP A 852 13.31 31.30 -12.22
CA ASP A 852 13.43 31.03 -10.78
C ASP A 852 14.62 30.12 -10.39
N GLY A 853 15.41 29.68 -11.37
CA GLY A 853 16.53 28.75 -11.19
C GLY A 853 16.10 27.30 -10.90
N SER A 854 14.82 26.95 -11.05
CA SER A 854 14.31 25.59 -10.83
C SER A 854 14.80 24.60 -11.88
N VAL A 855 14.83 23.32 -11.54
CA VAL A 855 15.15 22.26 -12.51
C VAL A 855 13.87 21.50 -12.85
N LYS A 856 13.43 21.58 -14.11
CA LYS A 856 12.22 20.91 -14.60
C LYS A 856 12.58 19.60 -15.30
N GLU A 857 11.85 18.53 -14.97
CA GLU A 857 12.03 17.19 -15.53
C GLU A 857 11.18 17.01 -16.78
N TYR A 858 11.77 16.40 -17.81
CA TYR A 858 11.11 16.00 -19.04
C TYR A 858 11.45 14.55 -19.36
N ILE A 859 10.53 13.83 -20.00
CA ILE A 859 10.74 12.44 -20.40
C ILE A 859 10.67 12.35 -21.92
N LEU A 860 11.77 11.92 -22.52
CA LEU A 860 11.87 11.60 -23.94
C LEU A 860 11.45 10.14 -24.14
N THR A 861 10.34 9.91 -24.84
CA THR A 861 9.82 8.58 -25.16
C THR A 861 10.03 8.28 -26.64
N ALA A 862 10.97 7.38 -26.93
CA ALA A 862 11.20 6.88 -28.28
C ALA A 862 10.24 5.73 -28.59
N ILE A 863 9.54 5.83 -29.71
CA ILE A 863 8.60 4.82 -30.21
C ILE A 863 9.10 4.35 -31.57
N ALA A 864 9.72 3.17 -31.62
CA ALA A 864 10.15 2.54 -32.86
C ALA A 864 9.06 1.61 -33.39
N THR A 865 8.79 1.65 -34.69
CA THR A 865 7.80 0.80 -35.37
C THR A 865 8.43 0.12 -36.58
N LYS A 866 8.27 -1.20 -36.66
CA LYS A 866 8.75 -2.02 -37.78
C LYS A 866 7.77 -3.21 -37.98
N PRO A 867 6.81 -3.10 -38.91
CA PRO A 867 5.74 -4.10 -39.07
C PRO A 867 6.18 -5.53 -39.41
N SER A 868 7.44 -5.74 -39.81
CA SER A 868 7.99 -7.06 -40.13
C SER A 868 8.37 -7.91 -38.91
N TYR A 869 8.32 -7.34 -37.70
CA TYR A 869 8.64 -8.02 -36.43
C TYR A 869 7.38 -8.27 -35.62
N THR A 870 7.44 -9.23 -34.68
CA THR A 870 6.29 -9.65 -33.88
C THR A 870 5.79 -8.53 -32.98
N ASN A 871 6.70 -7.88 -32.24
CA ASN A 871 6.39 -6.62 -31.58
C ASN A 871 6.52 -5.49 -32.60
N THR A 872 5.45 -5.31 -33.38
CA THR A 872 5.39 -4.27 -34.43
C THR A 872 5.84 -2.88 -33.95
N GLN A 873 5.81 -2.64 -32.64
CA GLN A 873 6.31 -1.45 -31.95
C GLN A 873 7.15 -1.81 -30.71
N ALA A 874 8.16 -0.98 -30.41
CA ALA A 874 8.94 -1.00 -29.17
C ALA A 874 9.13 0.43 -28.64
N ILE A 875 9.14 0.57 -27.31
CA ILE A 875 9.14 1.87 -26.62
C ILE A 875 10.26 1.91 -25.59
N ASN A 876 11.02 2.99 -25.55
CA ASN A 876 12.03 3.25 -24.51
C ASN A 876 12.05 4.73 -24.14
N SER A 877 12.21 5.02 -22.86
CA SER A 877 12.16 6.37 -22.34
C SER A 877 13.39 6.73 -21.54
N VAL A 878 13.82 7.98 -21.64
CA VAL A 878 14.88 8.57 -20.81
C VAL A 878 14.49 9.94 -20.30
N ASN A 879 14.94 10.27 -19.10
CA ASN A 879 14.69 11.55 -18.48
C ASN A 879 15.77 12.55 -18.93
N ILE A 880 15.35 13.78 -19.24
CA ILE A 880 16.21 14.95 -19.39
C ILE A 880 15.72 16.05 -18.45
N TYR A 881 16.56 17.02 -18.18
CA TYR A 881 16.26 18.13 -17.28
C TYR A 881 16.56 19.46 -17.95
N ILE A 882 15.77 20.48 -17.66
CA ILE A 882 16.03 21.86 -18.08
C ILE A 882 16.15 22.70 -16.84
N VAL A 883 17.26 23.44 -16.72
CA VAL A 883 17.51 24.37 -15.62
C VAL A 883 16.92 25.72 -16.00
N ASP A 884 15.99 26.27 -15.23
CA ASP A 884 15.43 27.59 -15.47
C ASP A 884 16.49 28.69 -15.25
N ALA A 885 16.35 29.82 -15.94
CA ALA A 885 17.21 30.98 -15.75
C ALA A 885 17.11 31.48 -14.30
N MET A 886 18.14 32.17 -13.80
CA MET A 886 18.01 32.97 -12.58
C MET A 886 17.73 34.43 -12.95
N PRO A 887 17.02 35.21 -12.11
CA PRO A 887 16.69 36.58 -12.45
C PRO A 887 17.97 37.38 -12.68
N GLN A 888 18.13 37.95 -13.87
CA GLN A 888 19.28 38.81 -14.14
C GLN A 888 19.29 39.97 -13.13
N PRO A 889 20.42 40.23 -12.44
CA PRO A 889 20.49 41.33 -11.49
C PRO A 889 20.17 42.64 -12.20
N LEU A 890 19.24 43.43 -11.64
CA LEU A 890 18.86 44.73 -12.21
C LEU A 890 20.12 45.55 -12.49
N PRO A 891 20.25 46.14 -13.69
CA PRO A 891 21.42 46.94 -14.01
C PRO A 891 21.48 48.12 -13.03
N PRO A 892 22.70 48.56 -12.67
CA PRO A 892 22.89 49.60 -11.66
C PRO A 892 22.08 50.85 -12.02
N PRO A 893 21.52 51.58 -11.04
CA PRO A 893 20.60 52.70 -11.26
C PRO A 893 21.06 53.77 -12.27
N GLU A 894 22.37 53.85 -12.48
CA GLU A 894 23.06 54.76 -13.39
C GLU A 894 22.80 54.47 -14.89
N THR A 895 22.21 53.32 -15.22
CA THR A 895 21.93 52.88 -16.60
C THR A 895 20.51 53.20 -17.08
N TYR A 896 19.59 53.61 -16.20
CA TYR A 896 18.22 53.95 -16.59
C TYR A 896 18.17 55.33 -17.26
N THR A 897 17.83 55.38 -18.54
CA THR A 897 17.56 56.64 -19.23
C THR A 897 16.23 57.25 -18.77
N GLY A 898 16.06 58.57 -18.91
CA GLY A 898 14.85 59.28 -18.47
C GLY A 898 13.53 58.77 -19.08
N GLU A 899 13.59 58.13 -20.25
CA GLU A 899 12.43 57.50 -20.90
C GLU A 899 12.04 56.18 -20.23
N THR A 900 13.02 55.41 -19.74
CA THR A 900 12.80 54.12 -19.04
C THR A 900 12.06 54.33 -17.71
N VAL A 901 12.41 55.40 -16.99
CA VAL A 901 11.75 55.77 -15.73
C VAL A 901 10.30 56.20 -15.98
N LEU A 902 10.04 56.94 -17.06
CA LEU A 902 8.68 57.37 -17.42
C LEU A 902 7.77 56.20 -17.79
N ALA A 903 8.31 55.20 -18.50
CA ALA A 903 7.59 53.97 -18.85
C ALA A 903 7.22 53.14 -17.61
N LEU A 904 8.13 52.98 -16.66
CA LEU A 904 7.88 52.30 -15.38
C LEU A 904 6.77 52.99 -14.57
N PHE A 905 6.77 54.33 -14.52
CA PHE A 905 5.71 55.10 -13.88
C PHE A 905 4.33 54.91 -14.55
N ALA A 906 4.30 54.84 -15.88
CA ALA A 906 3.07 54.59 -16.63
C ALA A 906 2.51 53.19 -16.38
N VAL A 907 3.37 52.17 -16.31
CA VAL A 907 2.99 50.78 -15.99
C VAL A 907 2.46 50.67 -14.56
N PHE A 908 3.12 51.30 -13.59
CA PHE A 908 2.63 51.34 -12.20
C PHE A 908 1.27 52.04 -12.07
N ALA A 909 1.08 53.17 -12.77
CA ALA A 909 -0.20 53.88 -12.78
C ALA A 909 -1.32 53.03 -13.42
N ALA A 910 -1.02 52.27 -14.47
CA ALA A 910 -1.96 51.35 -15.09
C ALA A 910 -2.32 50.17 -14.17
N ALA A 911 -1.33 49.57 -13.49
CA ALA A 911 -1.54 48.47 -12.55
C ALA A 911 -2.42 48.88 -11.36
N ILE A 912 -2.20 50.08 -10.81
CA ILE A 912 -3.06 50.65 -9.74
C ILE A 912 -4.49 50.85 -10.24
N THR A 913 -4.65 51.35 -11.47
CA THR A 913 -5.98 51.57 -12.06
C THR A 913 -6.72 50.26 -12.30
N ILE A 914 -6.03 49.22 -12.79
CA ILE A 914 -6.59 47.87 -13.00
C ILE A 914 -6.97 47.23 -11.65
N SER A 915 -6.11 47.33 -10.64
CA SER A 915 -6.38 46.81 -9.29
C SER A 915 -7.59 47.50 -8.63
N MET A 916 -7.75 48.80 -8.84
CA MET A 916 -8.94 49.54 -8.42
C MET A 916 -10.22 49.12 -9.16
N ILE A 917 -10.15 48.79 -10.45
CA ILE A 917 -11.27 48.29 -11.25
C ILE A 917 -11.68 46.87 -10.81
N ILE A 918 -10.71 45.98 -10.55
CA ILE A 918 -10.93 44.62 -10.07
C ILE A 918 -11.57 44.63 -8.67
N ARG A 919 -11.09 45.48 -7.76
CA ARG A 919 -11.71 45.68 -6.42
C ARG A 919 -13.15 46.20 -6.49
N ARG A 920 -13.50 46.97 -7.53
CA ARG A 920 -14.87 47.47 -7.72
C ARG A 920 -15.84 46.41 -8.26
N ARG A 921 -15.35 45.45 -9.06
CA ARG A 921 -16.18 44.35 -9.60
C ARG A 921 -16.47 43.21 -8.61
N ARG A 922 -15.66 43.03 -7.55
CA ARG A 922 -15.93 42.04 -6.48
C ARG A 922 -16.98 42.51 -5.45
N LYS A 923 -17.56 43.71 -5.58
CA LYS A 923 -18.56 44.28 -4.66
C LYS A 923 -19.95 44.54 -5.29
N THR A 924 -20.18 44.02 -6.49
CA THR A 924 -21.48 43.96 -7.18
C THR A 924 -21.66 42.55 -7.69
#